data_AF-A0A961B0E2-F1
#
_entry.id   AF-A0A961B0E2-F1
#
_cell.length_a   1.000
_cell.length_b   1.000
_cell.length_c   1.000
_cell.angle_alpha   90.00
_cell.angle_beta   90.00
_cell.angle_gamma   90.00
#
_symmetry.space_group_name_H-M   'P 1'
#
loop_
_entity.id
_entity.type
_entity.pdbx_description
1 polymer ?
#
loop_
_entity_poly.entity_id
_entity_poly.type
_entity_poly.pdbx_seq_one_letter_code
_entity_poly.pdbx_strand_id
1 'polypeptide(L)'
;MTIDPQLRPRTVAIVGLLAMALPLAAYVSLERLGFVSRRESPQLGATFRDSGDPPAGAEKAVTLRSEAIEEASNPDGDGEGDEKILAGAEAALLNRLGVDVSAAEGSGGEGIHRSVRHRGVWFPVFAPGRAGADADTDESGKNEPSLYIASPSPPRYRVGEEIGYRFEAVGGAPPYEWRIEPGLDGFAIDSGTGWFSGKSDTPLAAPLGVFVRDAAGAEDSATYTLVIDEGEPLEIVTDDIPAGAVGADYTVELAARGGLSPYRWEAPEGLPSGFSLEAESGHLSGRVEDAGLDGEIAIRVTDAGGGEAARRFRLRIDSAIEIVTERDLPPAAPGAPYRREFQAEGGVPPYEWRLVEGSLPIGDGGLPWTLSIDGILEGVAPRIESSHWFALEATDSAGNSARKEFALPVRQTLIVVPSREKAGLAWSMRDLHRFFGGAVAGVTVTRSTSPEPDAPAAIVYQGGGDNFVDRGLATGATYFYTLHVHSPAAAEPVAFARNSARILPFTKSRGQPGVTADPYADAVKIFRPLASGAYGAAFAPGNVTGPPDGAGTFSPAWRESEVLSLHARDADFALPPDAAGGSIVLSFEDNIVEFGPGEDLTIFENVFFIGGDPNRRFMEPAVVSVALFEGEWIRFPIDVVPPAGVSSTPATMDPFYYNRGFAGRNATTGDDPTDPARSGGDAFDLDRLPVSGLSWIRYVRLQSTGHSAWRDDVGGDPVEHIADFGALSGSGGSGFDLDAVAAIHP
;
A
#
# COMPACT_ATOMS: atom_id res chain seq x y z
N MET A 1 49.87 -20.75 -14.87
CA MET A 1 50.77 -19.91 -14.08
C MET A 1 52.06 -20.71 -13.88
N THR A 2 53.15 -20.26 -14.50
CA THR A 2 54.45 -20.96 -14.52
C THR A 2 55.30 -20.47 -13.35
N ILE A 3 55.95 -21.37 -12.60
CA ILE A 3 56.76 -21.04 -11.41
C ILE A 3 58.24 -20.90 -11.80
N ASP A 4 58.90 -19.86 -11.28
CA ASP A 4 60.30 -19.43 -11.53
C ASP A 4 61.35 -20.40 -10.91
N PRO A 5 62.48 -20.71 -11.56
CA PRO A 5 63.46 -21.70 -11.10
C PRO A 5 64.53 -21.22 -10.08
N GLN A 6 64.41 -20.07 -9.42
CA GLN A 6 65.47 -19.55 -8.51
C GLN A 6 65.25 -19.68 -6.98
N LEU A 7 64.55 -20.70 -6.49
CA LEU A 7 64.49 -20.99 -5.04
C LEU A 7 65.57 -21.99 -4.60
N ARG A 8 66.56 -21.48 -3.84
CA ARG A 8 67.62 -22.24 -3.14
C ARG A 8 67.06 -23.08 -1.98
N PRO A 9 67.78 -24.14 -1.54
CA PRO A 9 67.23 -25.23 -0.74
C PRO A 9 67.15 -24.89 0.76
N ARG A 10 66.15 -24.10 1.16
CA ARG A 10 65.71 -23.95 2.57
C ARG A 10 64.18 -23.87 2.73
N THR A 11 63.41 -24.19 1.69
CA THR A 11 61.94 -24.11 1.68
C THR A 11 61.30 -25.42 1.21
N VAL A 12 61.81 -26.56 1.70
CA VAL A 12 61.22 -27.90 1.43
C VAL A 12 60.72 -28.58 2.71
N ALA A 13 60.93 -28.01 3.90
CA ALA A 13 60.57 -28.68 5.17
C ALA A 13 59.25 -28.22 5.83
N ILE A 14 58.49 -27.29 5.25
CA ILE A 14 57.19 -26.83 5.81
C ILE A 14 55.99 -27.22 4.93
N VAL A 15 56.22 -27.82 3.75
CA VAL A 15 55.16 -28.26 2.83
C VAL A 15 54.68 -29.69 3.11
N GLY A 16 55.37 -30.46 3.96
CA GLY A 16 54.96 -31.84 4.29
C GLY A 16 53.82 -31.96 5.31
N LEU A 17 53.63 -30.97 6.19
CA LEU A 17 52.63 -31.02 7.27
C LEU A 17 51.31 -30.30 6.95
N LEU A 18 51.32 -29.38 5.98
CA LEU A 18 50.11 -28.69 5.50
C LEU A 18 49.34 -29.48 4.43
N ALA A 19 49.95 -30.50 3.81
CA ALA A 19 49.31 -31.31 2.76
C ALA A 19 48.40 -32.43 3.30
N MET A 20 48.46 -32.77 4.60
CA MET A 20 47.63 -33.83 5.19
C MET A 20 46.37 -33.33 5.92
N ALA A 21 46.16 -32.01 6.01
CA ALA A 21 44.99 -31.41 6.67
C ALA A 21 43.93 -30.82 5.69
N LEU A 22 44.09 -31.03 4.38
CA LEU A 22 43.26 -30.41 3.33
C LEU A 22 42.49 -31.42 2.46
N PRO A 23 41.61 -32.24 3.04
CA PRO A 23 40.40 -32.59 2.27
C PRO A 23 39.09 -32.52 3.08
N LEU A 24 38.93 -31.55 4.00
CA LEU A 24 37.64 -31.39 4.72
C LEU A 24 37.10 -29.95 4.84
N ALA A 25 37.71 -28.95 4.19
CA ALA A 25 37.25 -27.55 4.26
C ALA A 25 36.84 -26.94 2.90
N ALA A 26 36.54 -27.76 1.89
CA ALA A 26 36.14 -27.29 0.56
C ALA A 26 34.72 -27.73 0.13
N TYR A 27 33.88 -28.14 1.09
CA TYR A 27 32.46 -28.43 0.85
C TYR A 27 31.65 -27.85 2.00
N VAL A 28 31.40 -26.54 1.94
CA VAL A 28 30.27 -25.79 2.53
C VAL A 28 30.56 -24.30 2.25
N SER A 29 29.59 -23.61 1.66
CA SER A 29 29.55 -22.17 1.34
C SER A 29 30.05 -21.75 -0.04
N LEU A 30 29.40 -22.22 -1.10
CA LEU A 30 29.25 -21.47 -2.35
C LEU A 30 27.86 -21.68 -2.99
N GLU A 31 26.81 -21.75 -2.17
CA GLU A 31 25.40 -21.62 -2.60
C GLU A 31 24.66 -20.69 -1.64
N ARG A 32 25.05 -19.41 -1.66
CA ARG A 32 24.22 -18.28 -1.27
C ARG A 32 24.93 -17.03 -1.77
N LEU A 33 24.66 -16.72 -3.03
CA LEU A 33 24.67 -15.40 -3.67
C LEU A 33 24.48 -15.67 -5.16
N GLY A 34 23.24 -15.91 -5.55
CA GLY A 34 22.85 -16.04 -6.94
C GLY A 34 23.09 -14.73 -7.67
N PHE A 35 24.05 -14.73 -8.60
CA PHE A 35 24.03 -13.90 -9.80
C PHE A 35 24.80 -14.64 -10.89
N VAL A 36 24.07 -15.27 -11.81
CA VAL A 36 24.60 -15.72 -13.11
C VAL A 36 23.99 -14.85 -14.19
N SER A 37 24.84 -14.09 -14.89
CA SER A 37 24.65 -13.81 -16.31
C SER A 37 26.02 -13.62 -16.98
N ARG A 38 26.12 -14.18 -18.19
CA ARG A 38 27.34 -14.54 -18.94
C ARG A 38 28.05 -13.36 -19.61
N ARG A 39 29.38 -13.54 -19.73
CA ARG A 39 30.34 -13.18 -20.82
C ARG A 39 30.15 -11.86 -21.58
N GLU A 40 31.18 -11.00 -21.55
CA GLU A 40 32.20 -10.83 -22.61
C GLU A 40 33.28 -9.80 -22.16
N SER A 41 34.53 -10.00 -22.60
CA SER A 41 35.66 -9.05 -22.47
C SER A 41 35.85 -8.32 -23.81
N PRO A 42 36.81 -7.37 -24.01
CA PRO A 42 37.40 -6.33 -23.15
C PRO A 42 37.42 -4.93 -23.86
N GLN A 43 37.92 -3.90 -23.17
CA GLN A 43 38.83 -2.83 -23.66
C GLN A 43 38.46 -1.37 -23.30
N LEU A 44 39.55 -0.62 -23.11
CA LEU A 44 39.75 0.84 -23.20
C LEU A 44 39.38 1.71 -21.99
N GLY A 45 40.38 2.51 -21.62
CA GLY A 45 40.38 3.31 -20.40
C GLY A 45 39.95 4.75 -20.58
N ALA A 46 39.77 5.41 -19.45
CA ALA A 46 39.91 6.85 -19.26
C ALA A 46 39.98 7.16 -17.77
N THR A 47 40.82 8.14 -17.45
CA THR A 47 41.00 8.87 -16.20
C THR A 47 39.72 9.52 -15.65
N PHE A 48 39.52 9.58 -14.33
CA PHE A 48 39.46 10.82 -13.51
C PHE A 48 39.09 10.57 -12.02
N ARG A 49 39.90 11.17 -11.13
CA ARG A 49 39.68 11.80 -9.80
C ARG A 49 38.60 11.32 -8.81
N ASP A 50 39.10 10.81 -7.68
CA ASP A 50 39.00 11.32 -6.29
C ASP A 50 37.71 12.04 -5.82
N SER A 51 36.97 11.38 -4.90
CA SER A 51 36.50 11.87 -3.58
C SER A 51 35.21 11.16 -3.12
N GLY A 52 35.24 10.58 -1.91
CA GLY A 52 34.03 10.15 -1.19
C GLY A 52 34.09 8.72 -0.65
N ASP A 53 34.34 8.61 0.65
CA ASP A 53 34.43 7.42 1.53
C ASP A 53 33.71 6.11 1.12
N PRO A 54 34.36 4.93 1.31
CA PRO A 54 33.69 3.63 1.24
C PRO A 54 32.90 3.30 2.54
N PRO A 55 31.77 2.57 2.43
CA PRO A 55 30.93 2.19 3.56
C PRO A 55 31.62 1.18 4.50
N ALA A 56 31.34 1.35 5.80
CA ALA A 56 31.90 0.59 6.91
C ALA A 56 31.61 -0.92 6.80
N GLY A 57 32.67 -1.73 6.71
CA GLY A 57 32.60 -3.19 6.67
C GLY A 57 33.88 -3.90 6.24
N ALA A 58 34.84 -3.18 5.63
CA ALA A 58 36.09 -3.74 5.11
C ALA A 58 37.34 -3.47 5.97
N GLU A 59 37.18 -3.21 7.28
CA GLU A 59 38.28 -2.82 8.18
C GLU A 59 38.67 -3.88 9.22
N LYS A 60 38.37 -5.17 8.97
CA LYS A 60 38.77 -6.28 9.85
C LYS A 60 39.64 -7.37 9.21
N ALA A 61 40.07 -7.20 7.96
CA ALA A 61 40.90 -8.18 7.25
C ALA A 61 42.33 -7.71 6.89
N VAL A 62 42.70 -6.46 7.22
CA VAL A 62 44.03 -5.91 6.85
C VAL A 62 44.93 -5.63 8.07
N THR A 63 44.41 -5.69 9.30
CA THR A 63 45.20 -5.44 10.52
C THR A 63 45.66 -6.73 11.22
N LEU A 64 46.21 -7.69 10.48
CA LEU A 64 46.88 -8.88 11.06
C LEU A 64 48.06 -9.37 10.19
N ARG A 65 48.70 -8.47 9.45
CA ARG A 65 49.93 -8.76 8.67
C ARG A 65 51.18 -8.00 9.13
N SER A 66 51.11 -7.23 10.20
CA SER A 66 52.23 -6.35 10.61
C SER A 66 52.75 -6.52 12.04
N GLU A 67 52.25 -7.46 12.85
CA GLU A 67 52.75 -7.66 14.24
C GLU A 67 53.43 -9.02 14.49
N ALA A 68 53.68 -9.82 13.46
CA ALA A 68 54.39 -11.11 13.58
C ALA A 68 55.85 -11.08 13.05
N ILE A 69 56.37 -9.90 12.71
CA ILE A 69 57.73 -9.76 12.13
C ILE A 69 58.70 -8.99 13.05
N GLU A 70 58.26 -8.42 14.17
CA GLU A 70 59.15 -7.65 15.08
C GLU A 70 59.55 -8.34 16.39
N GLU A 71 59.26 -9.64 16.57
CA GLU A 71 59.73 -10.40 17.76
C GLU A 71 60.65 -11.59 17.40
N ALA A 72 61.33 -11.51 16.24
CA ALA A 72 62.35 -12.47 15.81
C ALA A 72 63.65 -11.77 15.36
N SER A 73 63.94 -10.60 15.92
CA SER A 73 65.11 -9.81 15.54
C SER A 73 65.71 -9.09 16.74
N ASN A 74 66.31 -9.81 17.68
CA ASN A 74 67.46 -9.28 18.40
C ASN A 74 68.39 -10.41 18.90
N PRO A 75 69.67 -10.46 18.47
CA PRO A 75 70.62 -11.47 18.85
C PRO A 75 71.56 -10.91 19.91
N ASP A 76 71.27 -11.06 21.20
CA ASP A 76 72.24 -10.79 22.26
C ASP A 76 71.85 -11.55 23.54
N GLY A 77 72.77 -12.40 24.02
CA GLY A 77 72.87 -12.72 25.45
C GLY A 77 72.35 -14.08 25.92
N ASP A 78 73.29 -14.99 26.18
CA ASP A 78 73.38 -15.81 27.39
C ASP A 78 72.28 -16.87 27.67
N GLY A 79 72.42 -18.06 27.08
CA GLY A 79 72.50 -19.34 27.79
C GLY A 79 71.33 -19.88 28.65
N GLU A 80 70.21 -19.18 28.83
CA GLU A 80 69.08 -19.65 29.67
C GLU A 80 67.68 -19.38 29.06
N GLY A 81 67.63 -18.98 27.78
CA GLY A 81 66.40 -18.65 27.04
C GLY A 81 65.75 -19.80 26.25
N ASP A 82 66.47 -20.91 26.02
CA ASP A 82 66.02 -21.94 25.06
C ASP A 82 64.85 -22.80 25.59
N GLU A 83 64.73 -23.04 26.91
CA GLU A 83 63.57 -23.77 27.46
C GLU A 83 62.27 -22.94 27.44
N LYS A 84 62.34 -21.61 27.55
CA LYS A 84 61.15 -20.74 27.51
C LYS A 84 60.67 -20.44 26.08
N ILE A 85 61.58 -20.35 25.12
CA ILE A 85 61.23 -20.16 23.71
C ILE A 85 60.59 -21.44 23.13
N LEU A 86 61.08 -22.62 23.51
CA LEU A 86 60.47 -23.90 23.11
C LEU A 86 59.10 -24.15 23.76
N ALA A 87 58.91 -23.85 25.05
CA ALA A 87 57.59 -23.99 25.70
C ALA A 87 56.54 -23.01 25.12
N GLY A 88 56.96 -21.80 24.72
CA GLY A 88 56.10 -20.82 24.06
C GLY A 88 55.72 -21.20 22.63
N ALA A 89 56.66 -21.75 21.85
CA ALA A 89 56.41 -22.24 20.50
C ALA A 89 55.54 -23.51 20.49
N GLU A 90 55.72 -24.41 21.47
CA GLU A 90 54.94 -25.63 21.64
C GLU A 90 53.49 -25.30 22.02
N ALA A 91 53.28 -24.36 22.96
CA ALA A 91 51.95 -23.88 23.31
C ALA A 91 51.26 -23.13 22.15
N ALA A 92 51.99 -22.33 21.36
CA ALA A 92 51.43 -21.59 20.22
C ALA A 92 51.08 -22.49 19.02
N LEU A 93 51.83 -23.58 18.80
CA LEU A 93 51.54 -24.58 17.77
C LEU A 93 50.33 -25.44 18.16
N LEU A 94 50.24 -25.85 19.43
CA LEU A 94 49.13 -26.64 19.97
C LEU A 94 47.80 -25.85 19.99
N ASN A 95 47.84 -24.56 20.32
CA ASN A 95 46.64 -23.70 20.34
C ASN A 95 46.15 -23.29 18.94
N ARG A 96 47.05 -23.22 17.94
CA ARG A 96 46.70 -22.85 16.55
C ARG A 96 46.24 -24.03 15.69
N LEU A 97 46.61 -25.27 16.02
CA LEU A 97 46.17 -26.45 15.28
C LEU A 97 44.80 -26.98 15.77
N GLY A 98 44.33 -26.62 16.97
CA GLY A 98 43.04 -27.06 17.50
C GLY A 98 42.96 -28.57 17.77
N VAL A 99 44.09 -29.21 18.07
CA VAL A 99 44.24 -30.66 18.18
C VAL A 99 44.38 -31.03 19.66
N ASP A 100 43.31 -31.59 20.26
CA ASP A 100 43.34 -32.08 21.66
C ASP A 100 44.35 -33.25 21.79
N VAL A 101 45.51 -33.01 22.39
CA VAL A 101 46.47 -34.06 22.71
C VAL A 101 46.04 -34.73 24.01
N SER A 102 45.71 -36.01 23.91
CA SER A 102 45.13 -36.79 25.01
C SER A 102 46.18 -37.39 25.97
N ALA A 103 47.42 -37.57 25.51
CA ALA A 103 48.54 -38.09 26.30
C ALA A 103 49.91 -37.84 25.61
N ALA A 104 50.99 -37.81 26.40
CA ALA A 104 52.38 -37.78 25.94
C ALA A 104 53.25 -38.71 26.81
N GLU A 105 54.18 -39.46 26.21
CA GLU A 105 55.14 -40.34 26.92
C GLU A 105 56.57 -40.16 26.40
N GLY A 106 57.57 -40.31 27.30
CA GLY A 106 59.02 -40.28 27.01
C GLY A 106 59.85 -39.36 27.92
N SER A 107 61.02 -39.81 28.39
CA SER A 107 61.95 -39.04 29.23
C SER A 107 62.97 -38.25 28.40
N GLY A 108 63.20 -36.98 28.73
CA GLY A 108 64.11 -36.08 28.01
C GLY A 108 65.55 -36.59 27.91
N GLY A 109 66.05 -36.66 26.68
CA GLY A 109 67.42 -36.97 26.29
C GLY A 109 67.52 -36.95 24.76
N GLU A 110 68.66 -36.52 24.21
CA GLU A 110 68.86 -36.32 22.76
C GLU A 110 68.63 -37.62 21.96
N GLY A 111 67.54 -37.70 21.19
CA GLY A 111 67.19 -38.86 20.36
C GLY A 111 65.70 -39.22 20.37
N ILE A 112 65.25 -39.93 19.32
CA ILE A 112 63.85 -40.19 18.93
C ILE A 112 63.08 -40.97 20.02
N HIS A 113 62.48 -40.31 21.02
CA HIS A 113 61.68 -41.00 22.04
C HIS A 113 60.44 -40.24 22.55
N ARG A 114 59.91 -39.25 21.81
CA ARG A 114 58.61 -38.63 22.12
C ARG A 114 57.54 -39.01 21.11
N SER A 115 56.41 -39.47 21.62
CA SER A 115 55.18 -39.66 20.85
C SER A 115 54.03 -38.90 21.51
N VAL A 116 53.15 -38.31 20.71
CA VAL A 116 51.94 -37.60 21.17
C VAL A 116 50.70 -38.32 20.68
N ARG A 117 49.66 -38.42 21.52
CA ARG A 117 48.43 -39.15 21.17
C ARG A 117 47.28 -38.20 20.87
N HIS A 118 46.79 -38.21 19.62
CA HIS A 118 45.59 -37.47 19.23
C HIS A 118 44.51 -38.41 18.70
N ARG A 119 43.28 -38.27 19.24
CA ARG A 119 42.11 -39.10 18.89
C ARG A 119 42.40 -40.61 18.83
N GLY A 120 43.23 -41.08 19.76
CA GLY A 120 43.59 -42.49 19.90
C GLY A 120 44.84 -42.94 19.15
N VAL A 121 45.38 -42.14 18.21
CA VAL A 121 46.54 -42.46 17.36
C VAL A 121 47.80 -41.77 17.88
N TRP A 122 48.93 -42.49 17.87
CA TRP A 122 50.24 -41.99 18.30
C TRP A 122 51.05 -41.42 17.14
N PHE A 123 51.61 -40.23 17.33
CA PHE A 123 52.44 -39.54 16.35
C PHE A 123 53.86 -39.36 16.92
N PRO A 124 54.92 -39.76 16.20
CA PRO A 124 56.29 -39.48 16.63
C PRO A 124 56.59 -37.98 16.49
N VAL A 125 57.29 -37.42 17.48
CA VAL A 125 57.77 -36.03 17.45
C VAL A 125 59.27 -36.06 17.20
N PHE A 126 59.70 -35.50 16.07
CA PHE A 126 61.12 -35.38 15.71
C PHE A 126 61.64 -33.99 16.07
N ALA A 127 62.79 -33.92 16.76
CA ALA A 127 63.47 -32.66 17.02
C ALA A 127 64.21 -32.19 15.75
N PRO A 128 63.99 -30.95 15.26
CA PRO A 128 64.71 -30.44 14.11
C PRO A 128 66.12 -29.94 14.50
N GLY A 129 67.14 -30.73 14.18
CA GLY A 129 68.46 -30.22 13.79
C GLY A 129 69.60 -30.23 14.82
N ARG A 130 70.57 -31.13 14.60
CA ARG A 130 72.02 -30.82 14.57
C ARG A 130 72.71 -31.76 13.59
N ALA A 131 72.56 -31.48 12.30
CA ALA A 131 73.49 -31.97 11.28
C ALA A 131 74.46 -30.83 10.97
N GLY A 132 75.63 -30.83 11.62
CA GLY A 132 76.67 -29.84 11.35
C GLY A 132 77.81 -29.82 12.37
N ALA A 133 78.94 -30.39 11.94
CA ALA A 133 80.30 -30.24 12.43
C ALA A 133 80.76 -31.09 13.63
N ASP A 134 81.74 -31.96 13.31
CA ASP A 134 82.72 -32.65 14.15
C ASP A 134 82.25 -33.73 15.13
N ALA A 135 82.21 -34.98 14.63
CA ALA A 135 82.90 -36.10 15.26
C ALA A 135 82.98 -37.30 14.29
N ASP A 136 84.22 -37.66 13.97
CA ASP A 136 84.66 -38.91 13.38
C ASP A 136 84.35 -40.07 14.36
N THR A 137 83.47 -41.01 13.97
CA THR A 137 83.55 -42.46 14.25
C THR A 137 82.31 -43.18 13.69
N ASP A 138 82.54 -43.96 12.63
CA ASP A 138 82.01 -45.32 12.39
C ASP A 138 80.79 -45.79 13.22
N GLU A 139 79.57 -45.40 12.82
CA GLU A 139 78.35 -46.18 13.07
C GLU A 139 77.49 -46.21 11.80
N SER A 140 77.84 -47.15 10.92
CA SER A 140 76.98 -47.60 9.83
C SER A 140 75.82 -48.45 10.39
N GLY A 141 74.90 -47.78 11.08
CA GLY A 141 73.65 -48.34 11.58
C GLY A 141 72.50 -47.39 11.25
N LYS A 142 71.95 -47.52 10.03
CA LYS A 142 70.76 -46.77 9.62
C LYS A 142 69.61 -47.05 10.59
N ASN A 143 69.24 -46.08 11.42
CA ASN A 143 67.93 -46.01 12.05
C ASN A 143 66.88 -45.63 10.99
N GLU A 144 66.65 -46.50 10.00
CA GLU A 144 65.42 -46.43 9.21
C GLU A 144 64.27 -46.82 10.15
N PRO A 145 63.24 -45.97 10.33
CA PRO A 145 62.15 -46.28 11.24
C PRO A 145 61.54 -47.63 10.84
N SER A 146 61.21 -48.48 11.83
CA SER A 146 60.53 -49.75 11.59
C SER A 146 59.24 -49.50 10.79
N LEU A 147 58.95 -50.33 9.79
CA LEU A 147 57.72 -50.24 9.00
C LEU A 147 56.49 -50.27 9.92
N TYR A 148 55.57 -49.32 9.76
CA TYR A 148 54.24 -49.40 10.38
C TYR A 148 53.16 -48.70 9.55
N ILE A 149 51.90 -49.16 9.69
CA ILE A 149 50.73 -48.55 9.06
C ILE A 149 50.32 -47.31 9.85
N ALA A 150 50.28 -46.15 9.18
CA ALA A 150 50.03 -44.85 9.79
C ALA A 150 48.62 -44.29 9.50
N SER A 151 47.83 -44.95 8.66
CA SER A 151 46.48 -44.49 8.33
C SER A 151 45.51 -44.55 9.51
N PRO A 152 44.58 -43.59 9.62
CA PRO A 152 43.46 -43.71 10.55
C PRO A 152 42.51 -44.84 10.13
N SER A 153 41.51 -45.12 10.96
CA SER A 153 40.40 -45.98 10.55
C SER A 153 39.63 -45.36 9.37
N PRO A 154 39.19 -46.17 8.39
CA PRO A 154 38.27 -45.70 7.36
C PRO A 154 37.01 -45.05 8.00
N PRO A 155 36.43 -44.03 7.36
CA PRO A 155 35.14 -43.49 7.81
C PRO A 155 34.03 -44.54 7.67
N ARG A 156 32.87 -44.25 8.24
CA ARG A 156 31.65 -45.03 7.98
C ARG A 156 31.17 -44.71 6.57
N TYR A 157 30.71 -45.73 5.85
CA TYR A 157 30.11 -45.62 4.53
C TYR A 157 28.65 -46.05 4.58
N ARG A 158 27.89 -45.79 3.52
CA ARG A 158 26.50 -46.24 3.40
C ARG A 158 26.33 -47.42 2.47
N VAL A 159 25.27 -48.19 2.70
CA VAL A 159 24.85 -49.24 1.77
C VAL A 159 24.68 -48.66 0.36
N GLY A 160 25.28 -49.31 -0.63
CA GLY A 160 25.21 -48.88 -2.03
C GLY A 160 26.24 -47.83 -2.45
N GLU A 161 26.96 -47.20 -1.51
CA GLU A 161 28.02 -46.23 -1.77
C GLU A 161 29.25 -46.91 -2.37
N GLU A 162 29.86 -46.29 -3.38
CA GLU A 162 31.16 -46.73 -3.91
C GLU A 162 32.29 -46.22 -3.01
N ILE A 163 33.02 -47.15 -2.40
CA ILE A 163 34.00 -46.88 -1.35
C ILE A 163 35.39 -46.70 -1.98
N GLY A 164 36.09 -45.67 -1.52
CA GLY A 164 37.52 -45.43 -1.80
C GLY A 164 38.24 -44.94 -0.55
N TYR A 165 39.33 -45.61 -0.17
CA TYR A 165 40.16 -45.26 0.99
C TYR A 165 41.63 -45.60 0.73
N ARG A 166 42.56 -44.73 1.14
CA ARG A 166 43.99 -44.98 0.96
C ARG A 166 44.67 -45.34 2.27
N PHE A 167 45.28 -46.53 2.32
CA PHE A 167 46.19 -46.92 3.39
C PHE A 167 47.62 -46.43 3.11
N GLU A 168 48.31 -46.00 4.17
CA GLU A 168 49.62 -45.37 4.15
C GLU A 168 50.51 -45.98 5.23
N ALA A 169 51.79 -46.18 4.89
CA ALA A 169 52.81 -46.73 5.76
C ALA A 169 53.98 -45.76 5.92
N VAL A 170 54.62 -45.80 7.09
CA VAL A 170 55.81 -45.02 7.44
C VAL A 170 56.93 -45.98 7.82
N GLY A 171 58.17 -45.64 7.46
CA GLY A 171 59.35 -46.48 7.71
C GLY A 171 59.48 -47.68 6.77
N GLY A 172 60.53 -48.48 6.96
CA GLY A 172 60.90 -49.56 6.05
C GLY A 172 61.46 -49.10 4.70
N ALA A 173 61.77 -50.07 3.84
CA ALA A 173 62.37 -49.87 2.52
C ALA A 173 61.33 -50.02 1.38
N PRO A 174 60.89 -48.94 0.70
CA PRO A 174 59.96 -49.06 -0.42
C PRO A 174 60.57 -49.85 -1.61
N PRO A 175 59.76 -50.42 -2.51
CA PRO A 175 58.29 -50.34 -2.58
C PRO A 175 57.58 -51.17 -1.50
N TYR A 176 56.35 -50.76 -1.19
CA TYR A 176 55.46 -51.50 -0.30
C TYR A 176 54.51 -52.39 -1.09
N GLU A 177 54.23 -53.56 -0.52
CA GLU A 177 53.23 -54.50 -1.01
C GLU A 177 52.08 -54.59 0.01
N TRP A 178 50.89 -54.20 -0.43
CA TRP A 178 49.69 -54.15 0.40
C TRP A 178 48.77 -55.35 0.16
N ARG A 179 48.17 -55.87 1.23
CA ARG A 179 47.13 -56.92 1.14
C ARG A 179 46.12 -56.79 2.27
N ILE A 180 44.93 -57.36 2.06
CA ILE A 180 43.91 -57.51 3.09
C ILE A 180 43.75 -59.00 3.44
N GLU A 181 43.75 -59.33 4.73
CA GLU A 181 43.56 -60.70 5.22
C GLU A 181 42.66 -60.74 6.48
N PRO A 182 41.63 -61.60 6.51
CA PRO A 182 41.09 -62.33 5.36
C PRO A 182 40.57 -61.35 4.29
N GLY A 183 40.51 -61.80 3.03
CA GLY A 183 39.84 -61.02 1.99
C GLY A 183 38.37 -60.74 2.35
N LEU A 184 37.86 -59.60 1.89
CA LEU A 184 36.47 -59.21 2.08
C LEU A 184 35.75 -59.20 0.73
N ASP A 185 34.65 -59.95 0.62
CA ASP A 185 33.85 -60.02 -0.61
C ASP A 185 33.34 -58.64 -1.01
N GLY A 186 33.51 -58.28 -2.29
CA GLY A 186 33.12 -56.97 -2.82
C GLY A 186 34.16 -55.85 -2.58
N PHE A 187 35.30 -56.18 -1.97
CA PHE A 187 36.37 -55.22 -1.66
C PHE A 187 37.74 -55.72 -2.11
N ALA A 188 38.60 -54.79 -2.51
CA ALA A 188 39.98 -55.07 -2.88
C ALA A 188 40.91 -53.94 -2.43
N ILE A 189 42.18 -54.27 -2.20
CA ILE A 189 43.25 -53.29 -2.04
C ILE A 189 44.22 -53.41 -3.21
N ASP A 190 44.59 -52.29 -3.81
CA ASP A 190 45.66 -52.25 -4.80
C ASP A 190 47.01 -52.49 -4.10
N SER A 191 47.71 -53.55 -4.51
CA SER A 191 48.92 -54.01 -3.83
C SER A 191 50.09 -53.05 -3.93
N GLY A 192 50.12 -52.15 -4.92
CA GLY A 192 51.21 -51.19 -5.11
C GLY A 192 50.94 -49.82 -4.52
N THR A 193 49.67 -49.44 -4.35
CA THR A 193 49.28 -48.07 -3.94
C THR A 193 48.65 -47.98 -2.56
N GLY A 194 48.16 -49.10 -2.02
CA GLY A 194 47.40 -49.15 -0.77
C GLY A 194 45.96 -48.64 -0.92
N TRP A 195 45.46 -48.46 -2.16
CA TRP A 195 44.10 -48.00 -2.42
C TRP A 195 43.08 -49.12 -2.21
N PHE A 196 42.30 -49.01 -1.15
CA PHE A 196 41.16 -49.87 -0.85
C PHE A 196 39.90 -49.35 -1.53
N SER A 197 39.18 -50.23 -2.23
CA SER A 197 37.95 -49.88 -2.93
C SER A 197 36.96 -51.04 -2.93
N GLY A 198 35.67 -50.72 -3.10
CA GLY A 198 34.62 -51.71 -3.18
C GLY A 198 33.23 -51.12 -2.97
N LYS A 199 32.23 -51.98 -2.88
CA LYS A 199 30.84 -51.60 -2.59
C LYS A 199 30.15 -52.76 -1.89
N SER A 200 29.25 -52.43 -0.97
CA SER A 200 28.36 -53.40 -0.33
C SER A 200 26.92 -52.94 -0.46
N ASP A 201 26.05 -53.83 -0.93
CA ASP A 201 24.60 -53.60 -1.02
C ASP A 201 23.85 -54.05 0.26
N THR A 202 24.59 -54.45 1.31
CA THR A 202 24.05 -54.77 2.63
C THR A 202 24.88 -54.13 3.75
N PRO A 203 24.29 -53.85 4.92
CA PRO A 203 25.05 -53.37 6.07
C PRO A 203 26.16 -54.34 6.45
N LEU A 204 27.34 -53.80 6.72
CA LEU A 204 28.55 -54.58 7.02
C LEU A 204 29.31 -53.92 8.16
N ALA A 205 29.56 -54.65 9.23
CA ALA A 205 30.51 -54.27 10.27
C ALA A 205 31.53 -55.40 10.42
N ALA A 206 32.62 -55.32 9.68
CA ALA A 206 33.60 -56.41 9.58
C ALA A 206 35.01 -55.95 9.97
N PRO A 207 35.80 -56.80 10.64
CA PRO A 207 37.22 -56.54 10.83
C PRO A 207 37.93 -56.50 9.48
N LEU A 208 38.72 -55.47 9.26
CA LEU A 208 39.53 -55.26 8.06
C LEU A 208 41.00 -55.34 8.48
N GLY A 209 41.60 -56.52 8.30
CA GLY A 209 43.03 -56.73 8.53
C GLY A 209 43.82 -56.22 7.32
N VAL A 210 44.59 -55.16 7.50
CA VAL A 210 45.45 -54.56 6.48
C VAL A 210 46.89 -54.91 6.81
N PHE A 211 47.61 -55.39 5.81
CA PHE A 211 49.01 -55.80 5.92
C PHE A 211 49.84 -55.01 4.92
N VAL A 212 51.03 -54.61 5.35
CA VAL A 212 52.03 -53.98 4.50
C VAL A 212 53.36 -54.70 4.67
N ARG A 213 54.02 -54.98 3.55
CA ARG A 213 55.37 -55.54 3.50
C ARG A 213 56.28 -54.62 2.71
N ASP A 214 57.49 -54.40 3.19
CA ASP A 214 58.50 -53.64 2.46
C ASP A 214 59.42 -54.53 1.60
N ALA A 215 60.29 -53.92 0.79
CA ALA A 215 61.20 -54.62 -0.10
C ALA A 215 62.33 -55.38 0.63
N ALA A 216 62.63 -55.01 1.88
CA ALA A 216 63.60 -55.69 2.73
C ALA A 216 62.99 -56.90 3.48
N GLY A 217 61.67 -57.06 3.41
CA GLY A 217 60.92 -58.15 4.02
C GLY A 217 60.39 -57.85 5.43
N ALA A 218 60.45 -56.60 5.90
CA ALA A 218 59.75 -56.19 7.11
C ALA A 218 58.24 -56.15 6.84
N GLU A 219 57.44 -56.55 7.83
CA GLU A 219 55.98 -56.57 7.76
C GLU A 219 55.38 -55.80 8.95
N ASP A 220 54.26 -55.12 8.69
CA ASP A 220 53.36 -54.61 9.73
C ASP A 220 51.90 -54.93 9.37
N SER A 221 51.05 -54.96 10.39
CA SER A 221 49.63 -55.22 10.24
C SER A 221 48.78 -54.41 11.20
N ALA A 222 47.67 -53.88 10.70
CA ALA A 222 46.68 -53.14 11.49
C ALA A 222 45.28 -53.73 11.24
N THR A 223 44.48 -53.83 12.29
CA THR A 223 43.07 -54.24 12.17
C THR A 223 42.19 -53.01 12.35
N TYR A 224 41.44 -52.69 11.30
CA TYR A 224 40.39 -51.68 11.31
C TYR A 224 39.01 -52.34 11.39
N THR A 225 37.97 -51.54 11.51
CA THR A 225 36.59 -52.00 11.31
C THR A 225 36.03 -51.24 10.11
N LEU A 226 35.68 -51.96 9.04
CA LEU A 226 34.89 -51.40 7.96
C LEU A 226 33.44 -51.37 8.41
N VAL A 227 32.86 -50.17 8.44
CA VAL A 227 31.47 -49.96 8.84
C VAL A 227 30.71 -49.39 7.65
N ILE A 228 29.74 -50.15 7.18
CA ILE A 228 28.76 -49.79 6.17
C ILE A 228 27.40 -49.91 6.84
N ASP A 229 26.74 -48.78 7.07
CA ASP A 229 25.42 -48.74 7.69
C ASP A 229 24.35 -48.23 6.71
N GLU A 230 23.08 -48.33 7.09
CA GLU A 230 21.96 -47.93 6.22
C GLU A 230 21.82 -46.40 6.08
N GLY A 231 22.62 -45.61 6.82
CA GLY A 231 22.46 -44.16 6.91
C GLY A 231 21.18 -43.72 7.63
N GLU A 232 20.93 -42.40 7.66
CA GLU A 232 19.61 -41.88 8.05
C GLU A 232 18.62 -42.11 6.91
N PRO A 233 17.39 -42.59 7.18
CA PRO A 233 16.38 -42.80 6.16
C PRO A 233 16.04 -41.47 5.47
N LEU A 234 15.78 -41.52 4.17
CA LEU A 234 15.32 -40.36 3.41
C LEU A 234 13.98 -39.87 3.97
N GLU A 235 13.86 -38.56 4.20
CA GLU A 235 12.67 -37.93 4.74
C GLU A 235 12.46 -36.55 4.10
N ILE A 236 11.22 -36.26 3.68
CA ILE A 236 10.80 -34.90 3.31
C ILE A 236 10.54 -34.12 4.60
N VAL A 237 11.27 -33.02 4.78
CA VAL A 237 11.20 -32.17 5.99
C VAL A 237 10.33 -30.93 5.82
N THR A 238 9.88 -30.62 4.61
CA THR A 238 8.86 -29.59 4.39
C THR A 238 7.54 -30.07 5.00
N ASP A 239 7.02 -29.34 5.99
CA ASP A 239 5.80 -29.69 6.72
C ASP A 239 4.53 -29.30 5.98
N ASP A 240 4.46 -28.07 5.50
CA ASP A 240 3.36 -27.52 4.73
C ASP A 240 3.88 -26.64 3.58
N ILE A 241 2.96 -26.26 2.68
CA ILE A 241 3.22 -25.28 1.63
C ILE A 241 2.22 -24.13 1.79
N PRO A 242 2.64 -22.87 1.57
CA PRO A 242 1.77 -21.71 1.70
C PRO A 242 0.65 -21.72 0.64
N ALA A 243 -0.44 -21.01 0.93
CA ALA A 243 -1.46 -20.73 -0.07
C ALA A 243 -0.96 -19.67 -1.08
N GLY A 244 -1.43 -19.76 -2.32
CA GLY A 244 -1.24 -18.73 -3.35
C GLY A 244 -2.53 -17.96 -3.64
N ALA A 245 -2.47 -17.04 -4.61
CA ALA A 245 -3.62 -16.28 -5.08
C ALA A 245 -3.76 -16.36 -6.61
N VAL A 246 -4.99 -16.24 -7.11
CA VAL A 246 -5.26 -16.18 -8.56
C VAL A 246 -4.50 -15.03 -9.20
N GLY A 247 -3.92 -15.29 -10.37
CA GLY A 247 -3.17 -14.31 -11.15
C GLY A 247 -1.76 -14.03 -10.63
N ALA A 248 -1.38 -14.58 -9.48
CA ALA A 248 -0.06 -14.44 -8.87
C ALA A 248 0.88 -15.59 -9.28
N ASP A 249 2.19 -15.33 -9.31
CA ASP A 249 3.19 -16.38 -9.41
C ASP A 249 3.31 -17.12 -8.07
N TYR A 250 3.26 -18.45 -8.11
CA TYR A 250 3.45 -19.34 -6.96
C TYR A 250 4.84 -19.99 -7.02
N THR A 251 5.57 -19.98 -5.91
CA THR A 251 6.93 -20.56 -5.79
C THR A 251 7.16 -21.10 -4.39
N VAL A 252 7.58 -22.37 -4.27
CA VAL A 252 7.93 -23.03 -3.01
C VAL A 252 9.09 -23.99 -3.23
N GLU A 253 10.12 -23.93 -2.37
CA GLU A 253 11.22 -24.90 -2.34
C GLU A 253 10.92 -26.03 -1.35
N LEU A 254 10.96 -27.28 -1.83
CA LEU A 254 10.80 -28.47 -1.00
C LEU A 254 12.17 -28.96 -0.50
N ALA A 255 12.21 -29.47 0.73
CA ALA A 255 13.44 -29.90 1.39
C ALA A 255 13.34 -31.35 1.89
N ALA A 256 14.46 -32.08 1.77
CA ALA A 256 14.63 -33.44 2.26
C ALA A 256 15.95 -33.61 3.02
N ARG A 257 16.00 -34.59 3.93
CA ARG A 257 17.20 -35.00 4.68
C ARG A 257 17.35 -36.52 4.67
N GLY A 258 18.51 -37.02 5.10
CA GLY A 258 18.82 -38.45 5.03
C GLY A 258 19.06 -38.92 3.60
N GLY A 259 19.35 -40.21 3.39
CA GLY A 259 19.59 -40.74 2.05
C GLY A 259 20.84 -40.18 1.33
N LEU A 260 21.16 -40.75 0.17
CA LEU A 260 22.36 -40.42 -0.63
C LEU A 260 22.08 -39.32 -1.67
N SER A 261 22.86 -38.24 -1.64
CA SER A 261 22.82 -37.20 -2.69
C SER A 261 23.34 -37.72 -4.04
N PRO A 262 22.84 -37.25 -5.19
CA PRO A 262 21.77 -36.25 -5.37
C PRO A 262 20.36 -36.78 -5.18
N TYR A 263 19.44 -35.88 -4.82
CA TYR A 263 18.00 -36.17 -4.75
C TYR A 263 17.31 -35.91 -6.09
N ARG A 264 16.22 -36.64 -6.33
CA ARG A 264 15.34 -36.45 -7.48
C ARG A 264 13.88 -36.38 -7.04
N TRP A 265 13.21 -35.28 -7.37
CA TRP A 265 11.84 -34.95 -7.00
C TRP A 265 10.87 -35.27 -8.13
N GLU A 266 9.69 -35.77 -7.78
CA GLU A 266 8.61 -36.02 -8.72
C GLU A 266 7.22 -35.90 -8.06
N ALA A 267 6.21 -35.63 -8.89
CA ALA A 267 4.80 -35.65 -8.53
C ALA A 267 4.12 -36.87 -9.20
N PRO A 268 4.08 -38.05 -8.55
CA PRO A 268 3.65 -39.30 -9.20
C PRO A 268 2.20 -39.31 -9.68
N GLU A 269 1.32 -38.52 -9.03
CA GLU A 269 -0.09 -38.36 -9.41
C GLU A 269 -0.30 -37.23 -10.45
N GLY A 270 0.79 -36.56 -10.86
CA GLY A 270 0.74 -35.31 -11.61
C GLY A 270 0.44 -34.11 -10.72
N LEU A 271 0.51 -32.91 -11.31
CA LEU A 271 0.13 -31.65 -10.66
C LEU A 271 -1.12 -31.08 -11.35
N PRO A 272 -1.91 -30.24 -10.65
CA PRO A 272 -2.96 -29.47 -11.29
C PRO A 272 -2.42 -28.62 -12.44
N SER A 273 -3.28 -28.34 -13.43
CA SER A 273 -2.92 -27.50 -14.58
C SER A 273 -2.42 -26.13 -14.10
N GLY A 274 -1.29 -25.68 -14.68
CA GLY A 274 -0.65 -24.41 -14.30
C GLY A 274 0.49 -24.55 -13.29
N PHE A 275 0.76 -25.75 -12.76
CA PHE A 275 1.88 -26.02 -11.86
C PHE A 275 2.93 -26.97 -12.45
N SER A 276 4.17 -26.83 -11.98
CA SER A 276 5.32 -27.65 -12.35
C SER A 276 6.25 -27.87 -11.15
N LEU A 277 6.94 -29.00 -11.12
CA LEU A 277 7.95 -29.34 -10.12
C LEU A 277 9.30 -29.59 -10.81
N GLU A 278 10.33 -28.86 -10.40
CA GLU A 278 11.69 -29.06 -10.89
C GLU A 278 12.35 -30.26 -10.20
N ALA A 279 12.82 -31.22 -11.01
CA ALA A 279 13.20 -32.55 -10.52
C ALA A 279 14.48 -32.53 -9.67
N GLU A 280 15.41 -31.61 -9.92
CA GLU A 280 16.69 -31.55 -9.24
C GLU A 280 16.65 -30.67 -7.97
N SER A 281 15.93 -29.56 -8.01
CA SER A 281 15.86 -28.59 -6.91
C SER A 281 14.71 -28.85 -5.94
N GLY A 282 13.64 -29.53 -6.39
CA GLY A 282 12.40 -29.65 -5.61
C GLY A 282 11.55 -28.38 -5.61
N HIS A 283 11.81 -27.42 -6.52
CA HIS A 283 11.03 -26.19 -6.62
C HIS A 283 9.67 -26.45 -7.30
N LEU A 284 8.58 -26.27 -6.54
CA LEU A 284 7.20 -26.24 -7.01
C LEU A 284 6.82 -24.81 -7.44
N SER A 285 6.46 -24.62 -8.71
CA SER A 285 6.08 -23.31 -9.26
C SER A 285 4.84 -23.35 -10.14
N GLY A 286 4.12 -22.23 -10.27
CA GLY A 286 2.95 -22.15 -11.14
C GLY A 286 2.21 -20.82 -11.15
N ARG A 287 1.21 -20.69 -12.02
CA ARG A 287 0.28 -19.54 -12.09
C ARG A 287 -1.06 -20.01 -12.64
N VAL A 288 -2.16 -19.64 -11.97
CA VAL A 288 -3.53 -19.98 -12.40
C VAL A 288 -4.41 -18.73 -12.45
N GLU A 289 -5.32 -18.69 -13.42
CA GLU A 289 -6.26 -17.56 -13.62
C GLU A 289 -7.67 -17.85 -13.05
N ASP A 290 -7.93 -19.08 -12.62
CA ASP A 290 -9.21 -19.51 -12.04
C ASP A 290 -9.09 -19.70 -10.52
N ALA A 291 -10.06 -19.18 -9.77
CA ALA A 291 -10.12 -19.30 -8.32
C ALA A 291 -10.61 -20.68 -7.83
N GLY A 292 -10.35 -20.97 -6.56
CA GLY A 292 -10.96 -22.11 -5.86
C GLY A 292 -10.22 -23.44 -6.04
N LEU A 293 -8.95 -23.41 -6.43
CA LEU A 293 -8.09 -24.59 -6.35
C LEU A 293 -7.79 -24.89 -4.88
N ASP A 294 -8.28 -26.02 -4.37
CA ASP A 294 -7.98 -26.51 -3.03
C ASP A 294 -7.95 -28.04 -3.08
N GLY A 295 -6.75 -28.62 -3.08
CA GLY A 295 -6.57 -30.05 -3.27
C GLY A 295 -5.25 -30.57 -2.74
N GLU A 296 -5.14 -31.89 -2.62
CA GLU A 296 -3.90 -32.56 -2.23
C GLU A 296 -3.04 -32.88 -3.45
N ILE A 297 -1.73 -32.64 -3.34
CA ILE A 297 -0.70 -33.08 -4.28
C ILE A 297 0.20 -34.09 -3.58
N ALA A 298 0.53 -35.19 -4.27
CA ALA A 298 1.50 -36.17 -3.79
C ALA A 298 2.89 -35.82 -4.33
N ILE A 299 3.87 -35.68 -3.43
CA ILE A 299 5.28 -35.45 -3.78
C ILE A 299 6.11 -36.64 -3.32
N ARG A 300 7.04 -37.08 -4.17
CA ARG A 300 8.05 -38.08 -3.88
C ARG A 300 9.44 -37.52 -4.10
N VAL A 301 10.37 -37.90 -3.25
CA VAL A 301 11.81 -37.71 -3.43
C VAL A 301 12.51 -39.07 -3.42
N THR A 302 13.44 -39.27 -4.35
CA THR A 302 14.29 -40.46 -4.45
C THR A 302 15.74 -40.04 -4.31
N ASP A 303 16.53 -40.79 -3.55
CA ASP A 303 17.96 -40.55 -3.40
C ASP A 303 18.79 -41.36 -4.42
N ALA A 304 20.10 -41.15 -4.48
CA ALA A 304 20.99 -41.85 -5.41
C ALA A 304 21.18 -43.35 -5.10
N GLY A 305 20.85 -43.77 -3.87
CA GLY A 305 20.86 -45.16 -3.42
C GLY A 305 19.57 -45.92 -3.73
N GLY A 306 18.53 -45.24 -4.23
CA GLY A 306 17.20 -45.79 -4.49
C GLY A 306 16.25 -45.74 -3.29
N GLY A 307 16.62 -45.07 -2.20
CA GLY A 307 15.72 -44.77 -1.09
C GLY A 307 14.64 -43.77 -1.51
N GLU A 308 13.41 -43.97 -1.05
CA GLU A 308 12.26 -43.13 -1.38
C GLU A 308 11.59 -42.55 -0.13
N ALA A 309 11.12 -41.30 -0.23
CA ALA A 309 10.21 -40.70 0.73
C ALA A 309 9.06 -40.00 -0.01
N ALA A 310 7.86 -40.05 0.55
CA ALA A 310 6.67 -39.43 -0.04
C ALA A 310 5.88 -38.67 1.03
N ARG A 311 5.33 -37.52 0.64
CA ARG A 311 4.46 -36.68 1.48
C ARG A 311 3.37 -36.07 0.61
N ARG A 312 2.16 -35.90 1.19
CA ARG A 312 1.08 -35.15 0.56
C ARG A 312 1.06 -33.73 1.10
N PHE A 313 0.88 -32.76 0.21
CA PHE A 313 0.72 -31.34 0.57
C PHE A 313 -0.64 -30.85 0.10
N ARG A 314 -1.24 -29.93 0.85
CA ARG A 314 -2.46 -29.25 0.42
C ARG A 314 -2.08 -28.00 -0.36
N LEU A 315 -2.38 -27.99 -1.66
CA LEU A 315 -2.18 -26.84 -2.53
C LEU A 315 -3.49 -26.04 -2.60
N ARG A 316 -3.46 -24.81 -2.08
CA ARG A 316 -4.60 -23.89 -2.06
C ARG A 316 -4.27 -22.61 -2.82
N ILE A 317 -5.14 -22.22 -3.74
CA ILE A 317 -5.10 -20.93 -4.44
C ILE A 317 -6.40 -20.18 -4.14
N ASP A 318 -6.25 -19.12 -3.34
CA ASP A 318 -7.33 -18.23 -2.94
C ASP A 318 -7.70 -17.29 -4.11
N SER A 319 -8.92 -16.74 -4.09
CA SER A 319 -9.36 -15.73 -5.08
C SER A 319 -8.40 -14.54 -5.14
N ALA A 320 -8.40 -13.77 -6.22
CA ALA A 320 -7.65 -12.51 -6.23
C ALA A 320 -8.13 -11.58 -5.10
N ILE A 321 -7.21 -10.79 -4.53
CA ILE A 321 -7.57 -9.78 -3.53
C ILE A 321 -8.54 -8.75 -4.13
N GLU A 322 -9.57 -8.39 -3.37
CA GLU A 322 -10.57 -7.39 -3.72
C GLU A 322 -10.90 -6.52 -2.50
N ILE A 323 -11.05 -5.21 -2.70
CA ILE A 323 -11.53 -4.29 -1.66
C ILE A 323 -13.07 -4.25 -1.67
N VAL A 324 -13.69 -4.81 -0.64
CA VAL A 324 -15.16 -4.95 -0.53
C VAL A 324 -15.84 -3.72 0.09
N THR A 325 -15.11 -2.82 0.75
CA THR A 325 -15.68 -1.55 1.24
C THR A 325 -16.28 -0.74 0.09
N GLU A 326 -17.51 -0.24 0.26
CA GLU A 326 -18.19 0.58 -0.76
C GLU A 326 -17.42 1.86 -1.10
N ARG A 327 -17.48 2.27 -2.37
CA ARG A 327 -16.82 3.49 -2.89
C ARG A 327 -17.28 4.75 -2.15
N ASP A 328 -18.59 4.91 -1.97
CA ASP A 328 -19.17 6.08 -1.33
C ASP A 328 -19.21 5.87 0.18
N LEU A 329 -18.31 6.55 0.90
CA LEU A 329 -18.21 6.44 2.34
C LEU A 329 -19.34 7.23 3.03
N PRO A 330 -19.77 6.81 4.23
CA PRO A 330 -20.71 7.59 5.02
C PRO A 330 -20.21 9.03 5.24
N PRO A 331 -21.08 10.06 5.21
CA PRO A 331 -20.65 11.43 5.42
C PRO A 331 -20.07 11.62 6.82
N ALA A 332 -19.02 12.43 6.91
CA ALA A 332 -18.52 12.93 8.18
C ALA A 332 -19.25 14.21 8.59
N ALA A 333 -19.69 14.31 9.85
CA ALA A 333 -20.30 15.54 10.35
C ALA A 333 -19.22 16.61 10.61
N PRO A 334 -19.42 17.87 10.21
CA PRO A 334 -18.43 18.92 10.37
C PRO A 334 -17.93 19.07 11.81
N GLY A 335 -16.60 19.02 12.01
CA GLY A 335 -15.96 19.11 13.32
C GLY A 335 -16.15 17.88 14.24
N ALA A 336 -16.81 16.82 13.78
CA ALA A 336 -16.97 15.58 14.53
C ALA A 336 -15.80 14.61 14.27
N PRO A 337 -15.46 13.74 15.24
CA PRO A 337 -14.56 12.63 14.97
C PRO A 337 -15.20 11.66 13.98
N TYR A 338 -14.38 11.11 13.09
CA TYR A 338 -14.78 10.11 12.11
C TYR A 338 -13.82 8.92 12.20
N ARG A 339 -14.37 7.70 12.14
CA ARG A 339 -13.62 6.45 12.11
C ARG A 339 -14.26 5.49 11.10
N ARG A 340 -13.46 4.93 10.20
CA ARG A 340 -13.89 3.94 9.20
C ARG A 340 -12.85 2.84 9.09
N GLU A 341 -13.33 1.60 9.07
CA GLU A 341 -12.50 0.42 8.84
C GLU A 341 -12.74 -0.08 7.42
N PHE A 342 -11.66 -0.29 6.67
CA PHE A 342 -11.68 -0.84 5.32
C PHE A 342 -11.50 -2.36 5.35
N GLN A 343 -12.13 -3.04 4.40
CA GLN A 343 -12.19 -4.49 4.32
C GLN A 343 -11.80 -4.95 2.92
N ALA A 344 -11.02 -6.02 2.88
CA ALA A 344 -10.66 -6.74 1.67
C ALA A 344 -10.95 -8.23 1.85
N GLU A 345 -11.20 -8.91 0.74
CA GLU A 345 -11.41 -10.36 0.65
C GLU A 345 -10.51 -10.95 -0.44
N GLY A 346 -10.32 -12.27 -0.45
CA GLY A 346 -9.37 -12.93 -1.37
C GLY A 346 -7.90 -12.71 -0.98
N GLY A 347 -6.96 -13.16 -1.80
CA GLY A 347 -5.53 -13.13 -1.49
C GLY A 347 -5.15 -13.92 -0.24
N VAL A 348 -3.92 -13.69 0.25
CA VAL A 348 -3.35 -14.35 1.42
C VAL A 348 -3.23 -13.37 2.61
N PRO A 349 -4.10 -13.44 3.63
CA PRO A 349 -4.04 -12.54 4.80
C PRO A 349 -2.70 -12.67 5.58
N PRO A 350 -2.28 -11.64 6.35
CA PRO A 350 -2.97 -10.37 6.60
C PRO A 350 -2.90 -9.38 5.43
N TYR A 351 -3.75 -8.35 5.47
CA TYR A 351 -3.77 -7.26 4.49
C TYR A 351 -3.14 -5.99 5.07
N GLU A 352 -2.27 -5.35 4.30
CA GLU A 352 -1.68 -4.06 4.59
C GLU A 352 -2.29 -2.97 3.70
N TRP A 353 -2.68 -1.84 4.29
CA TRP A 353 -3.38 -0.75 3.62
C TRP A 353 -2.49 0.49 3.47
N ARG A 354 -2.58 1.14 2.30
CA ARG A 354 -1.92 2.43 2.08
C ARG A 354 -2.71 3.34 1.16
N LEU A 355 -2.52 4.64 1.34
CA LEU A 355 -2.96 5.68 0.40
C LEU A 355 -2.05 5.67 -0.83
N VAL A 356 -2.61 5.52 -2.03
CA VAL A 356 -1.85 5.50 -3.28
C VAL A 356 -2.16 6.67 -4.21
N GLU A 357 -3.32 7.31 -4.08
CA GLU A 357 -3.67 8.51 -4.85
C GLU A 357 -4.65 9.42 -4.09
N GLY A 358 -4.66 10.71 -4.46
CA GLY A 358 -5.47 11.75 -3.81
C GLY A 358 -4.86 12.18 -2.47
N SER A 359 -5.69 12.76 -1.61
CA SER A 359 -5.30 13.15 -0.26
C SER A 359 -6.41 12.86 0.73
N LEU A 360 -6.03 12.39 1.92
CA LEU A 360 -6.97 12.30 3.04
C LEU A 360 -7.41 13.71 3.46
N PRO A 361 -8.59 13.87 4.07
CA PRO A 361 -9.06 15.17 4.51
C PRO A 361 -8.08 15.86 5.47
N ILE A 362 -7.97 17.19 5.35
CA ILE A 362 -7.38 18.03 6.38
C ILE A 362 -8.53 18.43 7.31
N GLY A 363 -8.46 17.92 8.53
CA GLY A 363 -9.47 18.07 9.55
C GLY A 363 -9.51 19.42 10.23
N ASP A 364 -10.37 19.52 11.25
CA ASP A 364 -10.48 20.73 12.08
C ASP A 364 -9.12 21.18 12.65
N GLY A 365 -8.89 22.48 12.65
CA GLY A 365 -7.60 23.05 13.07
C GLY A 365 -6.41 22.76 12.14
N GLY A 366 -6.63 22.20 10.95
CA GLY A 366 -5.58 21.90 9.98
C GLY A 366 -4.87 20.56 10.21
N LEU A 367 -5.41 19.69 11.06
CA LEU A 367 -4.81 18.39 11.38
C LEU A 367 -5.13 17.34 10.30
N PRO A 368 -4.14 16.64 9.73
CA PRO A 368 -4.41 15.62 8.72
C PRO A 368 -5.08 14.39 9.34
N TRP A 369 -5.96 13.75 8.57
CA TRP A 369 -6.47 12.42 8.89
C TRP A 369 -5.38 11.35 8.72
N THR A 370 -5.52 10.23 9.42
CA THR A 370 -4.57 9.12 9.38
C THR A 370 -5.23 7.84 8.89
N LEU A 371 -4.49 7.06 8.09
CA LEU A 371 -4.83 5.69 7.72
C LEU A 371 -3.80 4.76 8.37
N SER A 372 -4.26 3.79 9.17
CA SER A 372 -3.39 2.74 9.72
C SER A 372 -3.08 1.67 8.68
N ILE A 373 -2.00 0.90 8.91
CA ILE A 373 -1.63 -0.25 8.07
C ILE A 373 -2.72 -1.34 8.09
N ASP A 374 -3.52 -1.41 9.15
CA ASP A 374 -4.67 -2.33 9.29
C ASP A 374 -5.95 -1.80 8.61
N GLY A 375 -5.89 -0.68 7.89
CA GLY A 375 -7.03 -0.13 7.15
C GLY A 375 -8.02 0.66 8.01
N ILE A 376 -7.57 1.29 9.10
CA ILE A 376 -8.42 2.19 9.90
C ILE A 376 -8.13 3.63 9.49
N LEU A 377 -9.13 4.30 8.92
CA LEU A 377 -9.12 5.74 8.66
C LEU A 377 -9.76 6.48 9.82
N GLU A 378 -9.05 7.45 10.37
CA GLU A 378 -9.54 8.27 11.48
C GLU A 378 -9.08 9.73 11.42
N GLY A 379 -9.88 10.61 12.01
CA GLY A 379 -9.61 12.05 12.08
C GLY A 379 -10.80 12.84 12.58
N VAL A 380 -10.70 14.17 12.58
CA VAL A 380 -11.81 15.08 12.87
C VAL A 380 -12.18 15.80 11.59
N ALA A 381 -13.44 15.77 11.17
CA ALA A 381 -13.85 16.38 9.91
C ALA A 381 -13.65 17.91 9.88
N PRO A 382 -13.35 18.50 8.71
CA PRO A 382 -13.38 19.94 8.53
C PRO A 382 -14.73 20.52 9.00
N ARG A 383 -14.73 21.76 9.52
CA ARG A 383 -15.97 22.44 9.94
C ARG A 383 -16.80 22.99 8.78
N ILE A 384 -16.28 22.90 7.56
CA ILE A 384 -16.91 23.36 6.32
C ILE A 384 -17.36 22.14 5.54
N GLU A 385 -18.59 22.17 5.03
CA GLU A 385 -19.08 21.12 4.15
C GLU A 385 -18.20 20.99 2.91
N SER A 386 -17.86 19.76 2.54
CA SER A 386 -16.88 19.49 1.49
C SER A 386 -17.03 18.07 0.96
N SER A 387 -16.33 17.76 -0.12
CA SER A 387 -16.25 16.41 -0.68
C SER A 387 -14.80 16.07 -0.95
N HIS A 388 -14.36 14.92 -0.44
CA HIS A 388 -13.00 14.41 -0.60
C HIS A 388 -12.98 13.13 -1.42
N TRP A 389 -11.90 12.90 -2.15
CA TRP A 389 -11.65 11.64 -2.83
C TRP A 389 -10.22 11.18 -2.57
N PHE A 390 -10.04 9.85 -2.49
CA PHE A 390 -8.73 9.22 -2.35
C PHE A 390 -8.79 7.79 -2.86
N ALA A 391 -7.65 7.23 -3.28
CA ALA A 391 -7.54 5.83 -3.64
C ALA A 391 -6.68 5.08 -2.62
N LEU A 392 -7.21 3.96 -2.12
CA LEU A 392 -6.49 3.04 -1.25
C LEU A 392 -6.06 1.80 -2.03
N GLU A 393 -4.93 1.25 -1.62
CA GLU A 393 -4.46 -0.07 -2.02
C GLU A 393 -4.41 -0.96 -0.78
N ALA A 394 -4.95 -2.18 -0.91
CA ALA A 394 -4.78 -3.27 0.03
C ALA A 394 -3.82 -4.29 -0.59
N THR A 395 -2.77 -4.66 0.13
CA THR A 395 -1.76 -5.64 -0.29
C THR A 395 -1.79 -6.84 0.66
N ASP A 396 -1.84 -8.04 0.11
CA ASP A 396 -1.80 -9.27 0.89
C ASP A 396 -0.35 -9.68 1.27
N SER A 397 -0.21 -10.69 2.12
CA SER A 397 1.11 -11.16 2.58
C SER A 397 1.98 -11.82 1.51
N ALA A 398 1.39 -12.19 0.37
CA ALA A 398 2.09 -12.71 -0.80
C ALA A 398 2.51 -11.59 -1.79
N GLY A 399 2.17 -10.33 -1.50
CA GLY A 399 2.52 -9.16 -2.32
C GLY A 399 1.52 -8.82 -3.41
N ASN A 400 0.36 -9.46 -3.45
CA ASN A 400 -0.71 -9.13 -4.39
C ASN A 400 -1.50 -7.92 -3.90
N SER A 401 -1.94 -7.05 -4.80
CA SER A 401 -2.67 -5.84 -4.40
C SER A 401 -3.97 -5.60 -5.17
N ALA A 402 -4.92 -4.98 -4.47
CA ALA A 402 -6.15 -4.44 -5.02
C ALA A 402 -6.22 -2.93 -4.75
N ARG A 403 -6.72 -2.17 -5.72
CA ARG A 403 -6.87 -0.72 -5.62
C ARG A 403 -8.33 -0.32 -5.77
N LYS A 404 -8.80 0.61 -4.93
CA LYS A 404 -10.15 1.19 -5.02
C LYS A 404 -10.16 2.67 -4.69
N GLU A 405 -10.95 3.43 -5.46
CA GLU A 405 -11.26 4.83 -5.18
C GLU A 405 -12.41 4.95 -4.18
N PHE A 406 -12.32 5.95 -3.30
CA PHE A 406 -13.32 6.29 -2.32
C PHE A 406 -13.70 7.77 -2.40
N ALA A 407 -14.97 8.05 -2.12
CA ALA A 407 -15.52 9.39 -1.97
C ALA A 407 -16.01 9.57 -0.53
N LEU A 408 -15.60 10.65 0.13
CA LEU A 408 -15.99 11.00 1.49
C LEU A 408 -16.61 12.40 1.52
N PRO A 409 -17.94 12.51 1.65
CA PRO A 409 -18.59 13.79 1.90
C PRO A 409 -18.42 14.23 3.37
N VAL A 410 -18.28 15.53 3.59
CA VAL A 410 -18.35 16.17 4.91
C VAL A 410 -19.59 17.05 4.91
N ARG A 411 -20.63 16.70 5.68
CA ARG A 411 -21.94 17.37 5.69
C ARG A 411 -22.62 17.26 7.04
N GLN A 412 -23.34 18.29 7.45
CA GLN A 412 -24.11 18.22 8.70
C GLN A 412 -25.18 17.13 8.60
N THR A 413 -25.22 16.21 9.58
CA THR A 413 -26.24 15.15 9.56
C THR A 413 -27.60 15.61 10.11
N LEU A 414 -27.61 16.72 10.84
CA LEU A 414 -28.82 17.47 11.17
C LEU A 414 -28.57 18.95 10.88
N ILE A 415 -29.19 19.46 9.83
CA ILE A 415 -29.23 20.88 9.50
C ILE A 415 -30.37 21.53 10.27
N VAL A 416 -30.11 22.71 10.85
CA VAL A 416 -31.13 23.57 11.46
C VAL A 416 -30.87 25.01 11.01
N VAL A 417 -31.79 25.57 10.23
CA VAL A 417 -31.73 26.95 9.73
C VAL A 417 -32.85 27.74 10.41
N PRO A 418 -32.53 28.78 11.20
CA PRO A 418 -33.56 29.64 11.77
C PRO A 418 -34.29 30.41 10.67
N SER A 419 -35.52 30.80 10.97
CA SER A 419 -36.31 31.68 10.13
C SER A 419 -37.36 32.38 11.02
N ARG A 420 -38.10 33.33 10.48
CA ARG A 420 -39.13 34.11 11.18
C ARG A 420 -40.10 33.21 11.96
N GLU A 421 -39.91 33.16 13.28
CA GLU A 421 -40.72 32.37 14.23
C GLU A 421 -40.76 30.85 13.93
N LYS A 422 -39.81 30.36 13.14
CA LYS A 422 -39.72 28.97 12.69
C LYS A 422 -38.28 28.53 12.45
N ALA A 423 -38.06 27.25 12.20
CA ALA A 423 -36.77 26.72 11.79
C ALA A 423 -36.97 25.61 10.76
N GLY A 424 -36.17 25.62 9.70
CA GLY A 424 -36.05 24.51 8.77
C GLY A 424 -35.07 23.47 9.32
N LEU A 425 -35.49 22.22 9.37
CA LEU A 425 -34.69 21.07 9.77
C LEU A 425 -34.54 20.10 8.60
N ALA A 426 -33.35 19.53 8.44
CA ALA A 426 -33.08 18.54 7.39
C ALA A 426 -32.02 17.51 7.80
N TRP A 427 -32.15 16.30 7.26
CA TRP A 427 -31.23 15.17 7.37
C TRP A 427 -31.37 14.28 6.13
N SER A 428 -30.42 13.38 5.89
CA SER A 428 -30.43 12.49 4.73
C SER A 428 -30.74 11.06 5.16
N MET A 429 -31.95 10.56 4.89
CA MET A 429 -32.29 9.16 5.17
C MET A 429 -31.38 8.19 4.40
N ARG A 430 -30.94 8.56 3.20
CA ARG A 430 -29.96 7.79 2.41
C ARG A 430 -28.64 7.61 3.17
N ASP A 431 -28.13 8.68 3.75
CA ASP A 431 -26.86 8.63 4.49
C ASP A 431 -27.01 7.89 5.82
N LEU A 432 -28.17 8.01 6.47
CA LEU A 432 -28.50 7.21 7.64
C LEU A 432 -28.58 5.72 7.30
N HIS A 433 -29.20 5.32 6.18
CA HIS A 433 -29.22 3.92 5.73
C HIS A 433 -27.82 3.36 5.52
N ARG A 434 -26.95 4.13 4.85
CA ARG A 434 -25.54 3.74 4.64
C ARG A 434 -24.76 3.65 5.94
N PHE A 435 -24.91 4.62 6.83
CA PHE A 435 -24.19 4.65 8.10
C PHE A 435 -24.50 3.42 8.96
N PHE A 436 -25.78 3.05 9.06
CA PHE A 436 -26.22 1.90 9.85
C PHE A 436 -26.11 0.56 9.11
N GLY A 437 -25.62 0.55 7.86
CA GLY A 437 -25.45 -0.68 7.07
C GLY A 437 -26.77 -1.38 6.72
N GLY A 438 -27.88 -0.63 6.64
CA GLY A 438 -29.21 -1.19 6.41
C GLY A 438 -30.35 -0.17 6.49
N ALA A 439 -31.57 -0.61 6.20
CA ALA A 439 -32.73 0.27 6.21
C ALA A 439 -33.04 0.78 7.63
N VAL A 440 -33.11 2.10 7.79
CA VAL A 440 -33.57 2.80 8.99
C VAL A 440 -35.10 2.91 8.93
N ALA A 441 -35.78 2.58 10.02
CA ALA A 441 -37.24 2.55 10.10
C ALA A 441 -37.88 3.95 10.12
N GLY A 442 -37.11 4.96 10.56
CA GLY A 442 -37.50 6.36 10.59
C GLY A 442 -36.65 7.16 11.56
N VAL A 443 -37.03 8.41 11.78
CA VAL A 443 -36.38 9.31 12.72
C VAL A 443 -37.38 10.00 13.64
N THR A 444 -36.89 10.45 14.78
CA THR A 444 -37.59 11.37 15.67
C THR A 444 -36.70 12.59 15.89
N VAL A 445 -37.25 13.79 15.82
CA VAL A 445 -36.54 15.01 16.22
C VAL A 445 -37.17 15.56 17.49
N THR A 446 -36.32 15.81 18.49
CA THR A 446 -36.72 16.44 19.75
C THR A 446 -36.14 17.84 19.87
N ARG A 447 -36.92 18.78 20.42
CA ARG A 447 -36.53 20.17 20.68
C ARG A 447 -36.51 20.48 22.17
N SER A 448 -35.47 21.16 22.63
CA SER A 448 -35.28 21.68 23.98
C SER A 448 -34.96 23.18 23.96
N THR A 449 -35.26 23.90 25.03
CA THR A 449 -34.80 25.28 25.26
C THR A 449 -33.50 25.34 26.08
N SER A 450 -32.92 24.18 26.40
CA SER A 450 -31.68 24.02 27.15
C SER A 450 -30.69 23.14 26.38
N PRO A 451 -29.38 23.45 26.40
CA PRO A 451 -28.35 22.62 25.77
C PRO A 451 -28.09 21.30 26.52
N GLU A 452 -28.57 21.18 27.76
CA GLU A 452 -28.28 20.02 28.61
C GLU A 452 -28.87 18.72 28.02
N PRO A 453 -28.09 17.62 27.95
CA PRO A 453 -28.54 16.36 27.35
C PRO A 453 -29.83 15.78 27.96
N ASP A 454 -30.03 15.98 29.26
CA ASP A 454 -31.17 15.44 30.02
C ASP A 454 -32.30 16.46 30.21
N ALA A 455 -32.22 17.62 29.54
CA ALA A 455 -33.26 18.63 29.62
C ALA A 455 -34.59 18.12 29.03
N PRO A 456 -35.74 18.57 29.57
CA PRO A 456 -37.04 18.27 28.97
C PRO A 456 -37.07 18.69 27.50
N ALA A 457 -37.32 17.72 26.61
CA ALA A 457 -37.41 17.95 25.18
C ALA A 457 -38.77 17.47 24.65
N ALA A 458 -39.37 18.27 23.76
CA ALA A 458 -40.60 17.92 23.07
C ALA A 458 -40.29 17.24 21.74
N ILE A 459 -41.02 16.19 21.38
CA ILE A 459 -40.97 15.62 20.03
C ILE A 459 -41.63 16.62 19.08
N VAL A 460 -40.89 17.10 18.08
CA VAL A 460 -41.38 18.03 17.06
C VAL A 460 -41.58 17.35 15.71
N TYR A 461 -40.91 16.23 15.47
CA TYR A 461 -41.07 15.42 14.26
C TYR A 461 -40.93 13.93 14.56
N GLN A 462 -41.72 13.10 13.89
CA GLN A 462 -41.55 11.66 13.84
C GLN A 462 -42.04 11.13 12.50
N GLY A 463 -41.17 10.45 11.74
CA GLY A 463 -41.51 9.99 10.39
C GLY A 463 -40.31 9.45 9.62
N GLY A 464 -40.53 9.16 8.34
CA GLY A 464 -39.49 8.65 7.41
C GLY A 464 -39.06 9.63 6.33
N GLY A 465 -39.44 10.91 6.44
CA GLY A 465 -39.00 11.97 5.52
C GLY A 465 -37.62 12.52 5.88
N ASP A 466 -37.15 13.46 5.07
CA ASP A 466 -35.79 14.03 5.16
C ASP A 466 -35.75 15.46 5.75
N ASN A 467 -36.90 16.09 5.95
CA ASN A 467 -36.97 17.48 6.35
C ASN A 467 -38.29 17.85 7.04
N PHE A 468 -38.26 18.94 7.80
CA PHE A 468 -39.38 19.43 8.58
C PHE A 468 -39.22 20.93 8.88
N VAL A 469 -40.31 21.69 8.91
CA VAL A 469 -40.32 23.09 9.41
C VAL A 469 -40.98 23.14 10.79
N ASP A 470 -40.19 23.42 11.82
CA ASP A 470 -40.68 23.63 13.17
C ASP A 470 -41.16 25.07 13.37
N ARG A 471 -42.34 25.27 13.96
CA ARG A 471 -43.04 26.56 13.99
C ARG A 471 -43.40 27.01 15.40
N GLY A 472 -43.77 28.29 15.52
CA GLY A 472 -44.19 28.89 16.79
C GLY A 472 -43.02 29.13 17.74
N LEU A 473 -41.85 29.42 17.17
CA LEU A 473 -40.62 29.67 17.91
C LEU A 473 -40.54 31.14 18.29
N ALA A 474 -40.12 31.43 19.53
CA ALA A 474 -40.05 32.79 20.03
C ALA A 474 -38.80 33.53 19.53
N THR A 475 -38.98 34.72 18.96
CA THR A 475 -37.88 35.61 18.56
C THR A 475 -36.94 35.88 19.74
N GLY A 476 -35.63 35.74 19.48
CA GLY A 476 -34.55 35.93 20.44
C GLY A 476 -34.15 34.68 21.22
N ALA A 477 -34.99 33.64 21.24
CA ALA A 477 -34.72 32.38 21.93
C ALA A 477 -33.81 31.44 21.10
N THR A 478 -33.08 30.57 21.80
CA THR A 478 -32.27 29.50 21.20
C THR A 478 -32.94 28.15 21.47
N TYR A 479 -33.04 27.33 20.44
CA TYR A 479 -33.60 25.99 20.51
C TYR A 479 -32.53 24.96 20.13
N PHE A 480 -32.50 23.87 20.87
CA PHE A 480 -31.57 22.75 20.71
C PHE A 480 -32.33 21.54 20.20
N TYR A 481 -31.87 20.96 19.10
CA TYR A 481 -32.49 19.83 18.44
C TYR A 481 -31.61 18.60 18.53
N THR A 482 -32.23 17.44 18.71
CA THR A 482 -31.57 16.13 18.61
C THR A 482 -32.33 15.27 17.61
N LEU A 483 -31.60 14.74 16.64
CA LEU A 483 -32.07 13.72 15.70
C LEU A 483 -31.82 12.35 16.31
N HIS A 484 -32.90 11.60 16.50
CA HIS A 484 -32.88 10.22 16.97
C HIS A 484 -33.22 9.28 15.81
N VAL A 485 -32.44 8.22 15.65
CA VAL A 485 -32.56 7.27 14.54
C VAL A 485 -33.12 5.94 15.03
N HIS A 486 -34.19 5.46 14.39
CA HIS A 486 -34.80 4.17 14.68
C HIS A 486 -34.16 3.08 13.82
N SER A 487 -33.07 2.49 14.33
CA SER A 487 -32.38 1.39 13.65
C SER A 487 -32.99 0.03 14.05
N PRO A 488 -33.23 -0.90 13.11
CA PRO A 488 -33.70 -2.25 13.43
C PRO A 488 -32.76 -3.05 14.35
N ALA A 489 -31.47 -2.68 14.38
CA ALA A 489 -30.45 -3.34 15.19
C ALA A 489 -30.43 -2.85 16.66
N ALA A 490 -31.14 -1.76 16.98
CA ALA A 490 -31.17 -1.17 18.31
C ALA A 490 -32.59 -1.26 18.90
N ALA A 491 -32.69 -1.62 20.18
CA ALA A 491 -33.99 -1.68 20.89
C ALA A 491 -34.58 -0.30 21.16
N GLU A 492 -33.73 0.73 21.28
CA GLU A 492 -34.11 2.12 21.54
C GLU A 492 -33.56 3.04 20.44
N PRO A 493 -34.23 4.19 20.17
CA PRO A 493 -33.75 5.17 19.21
C PRO A 493 -32.37 5.72 19.60
N VAL A 494 -31.45 5.80 18.63
CA VAL A 494 -30.09 6.28 18.85
C VAL A 494 -30.04 7.79 18.65
N ALA A 495 -29.65 8.55 19.68
CA ALA A 495 -29.37 9.98 19.55
C ALA A 495 -28.15 10.19 18.64
N PHE A 496 -28.40 10.55 17.39
CA PHE A 496 -27.43 10.48 16.31
C PHE A 496 -26.71 11.82 16.06
N ALA A 497 -27.47 12.91 16.01
CA ALA A 497 -26.94 14.24 15.74
C ALA A 497 -27.66 15.30 16.57
N ARG A 498 -26.94 16.39 16.89
CA ARG A 498 -27.48 17.55 17.60
C ARG A 498 -27.10 18.82 16.87
N ASN A 499 -28.00 19.78 16.86
CA ASN A 499 -27.74 21.12 16.34
C ASN A 499 -28.65 22.12 17.06
N SER A 500 -28.41 23.42 16.90
CA SER A 500 -29.20 24.46 17.56
C SER A 500 -29.34 25.68 16.67
N ALA A 501 -30.44 26.41 16.82
CA ALA A 501 -30.63 27.67 16.14
C ALA A 501 -31.22 28.72 17.07
N ARG A 502 -30.77 29.96 16.90
CA ARG A 502 -31.35 31.13 17.56
C ARG A 502 -32.29 31.83 16.59
N ILE A 503 -33.52 32.10 17.02
CA ILE A 503 -34.49 32.82 16.19
C ILE A 503 -34.15 34.30 16.22
N LEU A 504 -33.78 34.85 15.06
CA LEU A 504 -33.38 36.25 14.94
C LEU A 504 -34.60 37.17 14.74
N PRO A 505 -34.50 38.45 15.10
CA PRO A 505 -35.49 39.45 14.70
C PRO A 505 -35.57 39.54 13.18
N PHE A 506 -36.79 39.54 12.62
CA PHE A 506 -37.02 39.60 11.18
C PHE A 506 -37.28 41.03 10.69
N THR A 507 -36.66 41.41 9.57
CA THR A 507 -36.81 42.69 8.87
C THR A 507 -36.99 42.47 7.37
N LYS A 508 -37.66 43.40 6.67
CA LYS A 508 -37.75 43.38 5.19
C LYS A 508 -36.59 44.12 4.50
N SER A 509 -35.79 44.83 5.29
CA SER A 509 -34.56 45.49 4.84
C SER A 509 -33.36 44.60 5.11
N ARG A 510 -32.30 44.76 4.30
CA ARG A 510 -31.02 44.04 4.45
C ARG A 510 -30.53 44.01 5.90
N GLY A 511 -30.33 42.80 6.42
CA GLY A 511 -29.75 42.52 7.72
C GLY A 511 -28.24 42.38 7.67
N GLN A 512 -27.60 42.40 8.86
CA GLN A 512 -26.26 41.83 8.99
C GLN A 512 -26.40 40.32 9.18
N PRO A 513 -25.65 39.48 8.44
CA PRO A 513 -25.71 38.03 8.59
C PRO A 513 -25.56 37.61 10.06
N GLY A 514 -26.52 36.83 10.57
CA GLY A 514 -26.50 36.33 11.94
C GLY A 514 -26.88 37.35 13.03
N VAL A 515 -27.26 38.59 12.66
CA VAL A 515 -27.73 39.63 13.59
C VAL A 515 -29.25 39.79 13.49
N THR A 516 -29.78 39.84 12.27
CA THR A 516 -31.21 40.00 11.97
C THR A 516 -31.55 39.22 10.71
N ALA A 517 -32.63 38.43 10.73
CA ALA A 517 -33.10 37.70 9.57
C ALA A 517 -33.82 38.63 8.59
N ASP A 518 -33.71 38.31 7.30
CA ASP A 518 -34.42 38.99 6.23
C ASP A 518 -34.85 37.98 5.13
N PRO A 519 -35.65 38.39 4.13
CA PRO A 519 -36.14 37.45 3.13
C PRO A 519 -35.12 37.12 2.05
N TYR A 520 -33.96 37.76 1.99
CA TYR A 520 -33.00 37.60 0.91
C TYR A 520 -32.02 36.45 1.17
N ALA A 521 -31.32 36.02 0.13
CA ALA A 521 -30.21 35.09 0.31
C ALA A 521 -29.05 35.75 1.07
N ASP A 522 -28.39 35.00 1.94
CA ASP A 522 -27.39 35.52 2.87
C ASP A 522 -25.96 35.50 2.32
N ALA A 523 -25.64 34.51 1.49
CA ALA A 523 -24.29 34.26 1.04
C ALA A 523 -24.20 33.67 -0.37
N VAL A 524 -23.10 33.99 -1.05
CA VAL A 524 -22.66 33.34 -2.28
C VAL A 524 -21.76 32.17 -1.92
N LYS A 525 -22.21 30.93 -2.15
CA LYS A 525 -21.43 29.70 -1.87
C LYS A 525 -20.46 29.36 -2.97
N ILE A 526 -20.95 29.39 -4.20
CA ILE A 526 -20.17 29.09 -5.40
C ILE A 526 -20.47 30.17 -6.40
N PHE A 527 -19.41 30.76 -6.96
CA PHE A 527 -19.52 31.67 -8.09
C PHE A 527 -18.52 31.22 -9.16
N ARG A 528 -19.04 30.87 -10.33
CA ARG A 528 -18.27 30.41 -11.49
C ARG A 528 -18.63 31.28 -12.70
N PRO A 529 -18.09 32.50 -12.79
CA PRO A 529 -18.26 33.33 -13.97
C PRO A 529 -17.44 32.77 -15.14
N LEU A 530 -17.77 33.19 -16.36
CA LEU A 530 -16.93 32.92 -17.52
C LEU A 530 -15.73 33.89 -17.59
N ALA A 531 -14.61 33.45 -18.16
CA ALA A 531 -13.26 34.02 -18.00
C ALA A 531 -13.08 35.53 -18.35
N SER A 532 -14.03 36.15 -19.06
CA SER A 532 -13.94 37.55 -19.50
C SER A 532 -15.09 38.45 -19.05
N GLY A 533 -15.83 38.06 -18.01
CA GLY A 533 -16.39 39.06 -17.12
C GLY A 533 -17.24 38.53 -15.98
N ALA A 534 -17.13 39.29 -14.93
CA ALA A 534 -17.82 39.11 -13.69
C ALA A 534 -18.11 40.54 -13.23
N TYR A 535 -18.87 41.27 -14.06
CA TYR A 535 -19.26 42.65 -13.72
C TYR A 535 -19.94 42.62 -12.35
N GLY A 536 -19.42 43.42 -11.42
CA GLY A 536 -19.83 43.41 -10.01
C GLY A 536 -19.26 42.30 -9.12
N ALA A 537 -18.44 41.38 -9.62
CA ALA A 537 -17.84 40.33 -8.79
C ALA A 537 -16.93 40.86 -7.67
N ALA A 538 -16.33 42.03 -7.85
CA ALA A 538 -15.55 42.69 -6.80
C ALA A 538 -16.40 43.15 -5.60
N PHE A 539 -17.71 43.26 -5.77
CA PHE A 539 -18.67 43.68 -4.76
C PHE A 539 -19.51 42.53 -4.21
N ALA A 540 -19.40 41.34 -4.80
CA ALA A 540 -20.02 40.13 -4.27
C ALA A 540 -19.45 39.77 -2.88
N PRO A 541 -20.29 39.29 -1.94
CA PRO A 541 -21.70 38.96 -2.12
C PRO A 541 -22.66 40.15 -1.94
N GLY A 542 -22.18 41.32 -1.52
CA GLY A 542 -23.03 42.42 -1.06
C GLY A 542 -24.04 42.94 -2.08
N ASN A 543 -23.70 42.91 -3.36
CA ASN A 543 -24.58 43.30 -4.46
C ASN A 543 -25.63 42.24 -4.85
N VAL A 544 -25.69 41.08 -4.18
CA VAL A 544 -26.70 40.03 -4.47
C VAL A 544 -27.41 39.45 -3.26
N THR A 545 -27.00 39.81 -2.04
CA THR A 545 -27.54 39.27 -0.77
C THR A 545 -28.47 40.23 -0.02
N GLY A 546 -29.35 40.93 -0.73
CA GLY A 546 -30.30 41.86 -0.12
C GLY A 546 -31.22 42.51 -1.16
N PRO A 547 -31.97 43.56 -0.80
CA PRO A 547 -32.93 44.18 -1.71
C PRO A 547 -32.24 44.70 -2.96
N PRO A 548 -32.94 44.63 -4.11
CA PRO A 548 -32.49 45.30 -5.32
C PRO A 548 -32.28 46.80 -5.13
N ASP A 549 -31.18 47.35 -5.67
CA ASP A 549 -30.81 48.77 -5.52
C ASP A 549 -31.38 49.67 -6.66
N GLY A 550 -32.12 49.09 -7.61
CA GLY A 550 -32.76 49.80 -8.72
C GLY A 550 -33.92 50.73 -8.28
N ALA A 551 -34.05 51.89 -8.94
CA ALA A 551 -35.08 52.90 -8.63
C ALA A 551 -36.46 52.60 -9.29
N GLY A 552 -36.64 51.41 -9.87
CA GLY A 552 -37.88 50.91 -10.48
C GLY A 552 -37.68 50.34 -11.88
N THR A 553 -38.77 49.86 -12.50
CA THR A 553 -38.79 49.13 -13.79
C THR A 553 -37.92 49.75 -14.89
N PHE A 554 -37.99 51.06 -15.10
CA PHE A 554 -37.29 51.75 -16.19
C PHE A 554 -36.00 52.47 -15.75
N SER A 555 -35.58 52.26 -14.50
CA SER A 555 -34.33 52.78 -13.95
C SER A 555 -33.62 51.64 -13.20
N PRO A 556 -33.21 50.58 -13.92
CA PRO A 556 -32.58 49.41 -13.32
C PRO A 556 -31.25 49.79 -12.65
N ALA A 557 -30.82 48.95 -11.72
CA ALA A 557 -29.47 49.00 -11.20
C ALA A 557 -28.48 48.71 -12.34
N TRP A 558 -27.38 49.45 -12.40
CA TRP A 558 -26.44 49.37 -13.52
C TRP A 558 -24.97 49.50 -13.09
N ARG A 559 -24.70 49.78 -11.81
CA ARG A 559 -23.33 49.85 -11.30
C ARG A 559 -22.87 48.47 -10.84
N GLU A 560 -21.55 48.24 -10.93
CA GLU A 560 -20.91 47.03 -10.42
C GLU A 560 -21.17 46.76 -8.92
N SER A 561 -21.47 47.79 -8.13
CA SER A 561 -21.84 47.64 -6.72
C SER A 561 -23.29 47.21 -6.50
N GLU A 562 -24.11 47.18 -7.55
CA GLU A 562 -25.57 46.99 -7.49
C GLU A 562 -26.02 45.73 -8.25
N VAL A 563 -25.20 45.19 -9.17
CA VAL A 563 -25.55 44.00 -9.98
C VAL A 563 -24.39 43.04 -10.12
N LEU A 564 -24.70 41.76 -10.36
CA LEU A 564 -23.71 40.72 -10.64
C LEU A 564 -24.06 39.95 -11.93
N SER A 565 -23.23 40.08 -12.95
CA SER A 565 -23.43 39.39 -14.23
C SER A 565 -22.84 37.97 -14.21
N LEU A 566 -23.61 36.99 -14.70
CA LEU A 566 -23.14 35.60 -14.84
C LEU A 566 -22.42 35.31 -16.16
N HIS A 567 -22.64 36.12 -17.19
CA HIS A 567 -22.14 35.91 -18.55
C HIS A 567 -22.67 34.65 -19.27
N ALA A 568 -22.65 34.74 -20.60
CA ALA A 568 -23.08 33.69 -21.53
C ALA A 568 -22.02 33.41 -22.62
N ARG A 569 -22.23 32.34 -23.39
CA ARG A 569 -21.49 31.96 -24.59
C ARG A 569 -22.45 31.45 -25.67
N ASP A 570 -21.98 31.48 -26.90
CA ASP A 570 -22.60 30.78 -28.02
C ASP A 570 -22.41 29.25 -27.94
N ALA A 571 -23.43 28.48 -28.31
CA ALA A 571 -23.39 27.02 -28.43
C ALA A 571 -22.74 26.51 -29.74
N ASP A 572 -22.36 27.38 -30.68
CA ASP A 572 -21.63 27.02 -31.92
C ASP A 572 -20.31 26.25 -31.68
N PHE A 573 -19.84 26.16 -30.43
CA PHE A 573 -18.67 25.38 -30.01
C PHE A 573 -18.97 23.95 -29.52
N ALA A 574 -20.19 23.44 -29.67
CA ALA A 574 -20.61 22.13 -29.15
C ALA A 574 -20.37 21.96 -27.63
N LEU A 575 -20.55 23.05 -26.87
CA LEU A 575 -20.36 23.06 -25.43
C LEU A 575 -21.53 22.39 -24.71
N PRO A 576 -21.27 21.65 -23.61
CA PRO A 576 -22.34 21.19 -22.75
C PRO A 576 -23.03 22.39 -22.05
N PRO A 577 -24.32 22.27 -21.66
CA PRO A 577 -25.13 23.41 -21.20
C PRO A 577 -24.56 24.15 -19.97
N ASP A 578 -23.81 23.45 -19.12
CA ASP A 578 -23.13 23.99 -17.94
C ASP A 578 -21.86 24.80 -18.27
N ALA A 579 -21.30 24.64 -19.47
CA ALA A 579 -20.15 25.40 -19.95
C ALA A 579 -20.55 26.62 -20.81
N ALA A 580 -21.83 26.74 -21.15
CA ALA A 580 -22.37 27.80 -22.00
C ALA A 580 -22.73 29.10 -21.26
N GLY A 581 -22.76 29.10 -19.93
CA GLY A 581 -22.96 30.30 -19.13
C GLY A 581 -22.22 30.22 -17.80
N GLY A 582 -22.07 31.35 -17.11
CA GLY A 582 -21.63 31.31 -15.72
C GLY A 582 -22.75 30.94 -14.77
N SER A 583 -22.36 30.59 -13.55
CA SER A 583 -23.26 30.05 -12.54
C SER A 583 -23.00 30.69 -11.17
N ILE A 584 -24.05 30.83 -10.38
CA ILE A 584 -23.96 31.21 -8.98
C ILE A 584 -24.84 30.32 -8.12
N VAL A 585 -24.35 30.00 -6.93
CA VAL A 585 -25.09 29.33 -5.87
C VAL A 585 -25.21 30.29 -4.69
N LEU A 586 -26.45 30.60 -4.35
CA LEU A 586 -26.83 31.39 -3.19
C LEU A 586 -27.39 30.47 -2.10
N SER A 587 -27.17 30.83 -0.85
CA SER A 587 -27.72 30.12 0.31
C SER A 587 -28.48 31.04 1.24
N PHE A 588 -29.56 30.50 1.81
CA PHE A 588 -30.23 31.07 2.98
C PHE A 588 -29.66 30.42 4.25
N GLU A 589 -29.22 31.25 5.19
CA GLU A 589 -28.50 30.90 6.41
C GLU A 589 -29.21 31.38 7.67
N ASP A 590 -29.92 32.51 7.62
CA ASP A 590 -30.74 33.00 8.72
C ASP A 590 -32.24 33.13 8.38
N ASN A 591 -32.60 32.56 7.24
CA ASN A 591 -33.97 32.38 6.79
C ASN A 591 -34.12 31.09 5.96
N ILE A 592 -35.35 30.70 5.60
CA ILE A 592 -35.61 29.56 4.71
C ILE A 592 -36.54 29.98 3.57
N VAL A 593 -36.52 29.22 2.48
CA VAL A 593 -37.60 29.27 1.48
C VAL A 593 -38.51 28.08 1.75
N GLU A 594 -39.66 28.34 2.37
CA GLU A 594 -40.65 27.34 2.70
C GLU A 594 -41.61 27.08 1.54
N PHE A 595 -42.02 25.81 1.36
CA PHE A 595 -43.13 25.45 0.47
C PHE A 595 -44.44 25.96 1.08
N GLY A 596 -45.10 26.87 0.38
CA GLY A 596 -46.36 27.46 0.78
C GLY A 596 -47.35 27.56 -0.38
N PRO A 597 -48.56 28.08 -0.13
CA PRO A 597 -49.51 28.31 -1.21
C PRO A 597 -49.00 29.38 -2.18
N GLY A 598 -48.93 29.03 -3.46
CA GLY A 598 -48.55 29.96 -4.53
C GLY A 598 -47.04 29.99 -4.75
N GLU A 599 -46.51 31.16 -5.09
CA GLU A 599 -45.08 31.30 -5.36
C GLU A 599 -44.29 31.33 -4.04
N ASP A 600 -43.10 30.73 -4.00
CA ASP A 600 -42.29 30.55 -2.78
C ASP A 600 -40.98 31.33 -2.76
N LEU A 601 -40.39 31.61 -3.92
CA LEU A 601 -39.22 32.48 -4.07
C LEU A 601 -39.36 33.42 -5.27
N THR A 602 -38.67 34.55 -5.22
CA THR A 602 -38.58 35.54 -6.30
C THR A 602 -37.12 35.79 -6.65
N ILE A 603 -36.81 35.83 -7.94
CA ILE A 603 -35.48 36.19 -8.45
C ILE A 603 -35.59 37.55 -9.14
N PHE A 604 -34.72 38.46 -8.73
CA PHE A 604 -34.63 39.81 -9.25
C PHE A 604 -33.42 39.90 -10.18
N GLU A 605 -33.68 40.28 -11.42
CA GLU A 605 -32.68 40.51 -12.45
C GLU A 605 -32.96 41.85 -13.13
N ASN A 606 -31.89 42.48 -13.62
CA ASN A 606 -31.99 43.74 -14.35
C ASN A 606 -32.21 43.50 -15.84
N VAL A 607 -33.47 43.45 -16.24
CA VAL A 607 -33.82 43.44 -17.67
C VAL A 607 -33.64 44.84 -18.30
N PHE A 608 -32.93 44.91 -19.42
CA PHE A 608 -32.80 46.13 -20.21
C PHE A 608 -33.90 46.25 -21.28
N PHE A 609 -34.59 47.40 -21.30
CA PHE A 609 -35.68 47.69 -22.23
C PHE A 609 -35.20 48.39 -23.50
N ILE A 610 -35.59 47.87 -24.67
CA ILE A 610 -35.23 48.44 -25.96
C ILE A 610 -36.11 49.66 -26.25
N GLY A 611 -35.53 50.85 -26.20
CA GLY A 611 -36.25 52.10 -26.42
C GLY A 611 -37.34 52.38 -25.36
N GLY A 612 -37.24 51.76 -24.18
CA GLY A 612 -38.23 51.89 -23.10
C GLY A 612 -39.52 51.10 -23.33
N ASP A 613 -39.57 50.19 -24.32
CA ASP A 613 -40.75 49.36 -24.60
C ASP A 613 -40.78 48.13 -23.67
N PRO A 614 -41.78 47.99 -22.78
CA PRO A 614 -41.88 46.84 -21.88
C PRO A 614 -42.11 45.51 -22.58
N ASN A 615 -42.44 45.48 -23.86
CA ASN A 615 -42.60 44.24 -24.63
C ASN A 615 -41.37 43.90 -25.47
N ARG A 616 -40.30 44.70 -25.40
CA ARG A 616 -39.04 44.46 -26.12
C ARG A 616 -37.85 44.58 -25.18
N ARG A 617 -37.30 43.44 -24.80
CA ARG A 617 -36.30 43.29 -23.74
C ARG A 617 -35.03 42.63 -24.27
N PHE A 618 -33.88 42.92 -23.68
CA PHE A 618 -32.69 42.10 -23.90
C PHE A 618 -32.81 40.84 -23.03
N MET A 619 -33.20 39.72 -23.64
CA MET A 619 -33.46 38.49 -22.89
C MET A 619 -32.16 37.72 -22.65
N GLU A 620 -31.79 37.61 -21.37
CA GLU A 620 -30.59 36.93 -20.91
C GLU A 620 -30.94 35.84 -19.88
N PRO A 621 -31.74 34.82 -20.25
CA PRO A 621 -32.40 33.97 -19.27
C PRO A 621 -31.44 33.05 -18.52
N ALA A 622 -31.75 32.80 -17.25
CA ALA A 622 -31.10 31.78 -16.44
C ALA A 622 -32.05 30.63 -16.10
N VAL A 623 -31.51 29.41 -16.08
CA VAL A 623 -32.23 28.26 -15.50
C VAL A 623 -32.07 28.27 -13.99
N VAL A 624 -33.15 27.92 -13.30
CA VAL A 624 -33.22 27.92 -11.84
C VAL A 624 -33.19 26.49 -11.33
N SER A 625 -32.28 26.21 -10.41
CA SER A 625 -32.27 24.97 -9.63
C SER A 625 -32.28 25.29 -8.15
N VAL A 626 -32.89 24.43 -7.35
CA VAL A 626 -32.93 24.57 -5.89
C VAL A 626 -32.39 23.32 -5.25
N ALA A 627 -31.95 23.44 -4.00
CA ALA A 627 -31.50 22.29 -3.24
C ALA A 627 -31.72 22.49 -1.74
N LEU A 628 -31.94 21.38 -1.03
CA LEU A 628 -31.89 21.34 0.41
C LEU A 628 -30.44 21.11 0.91
N PHE A 629 -29.73 20.20 0.25
CA PHE A 629 -28.31 19.91 0.48
C PHE A 629 -27.49 20.38 -0.72
N GLU A 630 -26.33 20.99 -0.48
CA GLU A 630 -25.47 21.46 -1.56
C GLU A 630 -25.09 20.31 -2.52
N GLY A 631 -25.21 20.53 -3.82
CA GLY A 631 -24.94 19.51 -4.85
C GLY A 631 -26.11 18.59 -5.19
N GLU A 632 -27.20 18.61 -4.43
CA GLU A 632 -28.43 17.85 -4.72
C GLU A 632 -29.46 18.73 -5.42
N TRP A 633 -29.10 19.16 -6.63
CA TRP A 633 -29.86 20.14 -7.40
C TRP A 633 -31.10 19.55 -8.06
N ILE A 634 -32.24 20.21 -7.85
CA ILE A 634 -33.50 19.95 -8.54
C ILE A 634 -33.79 21.18 -9.40
N ARG A 635 -33.83 21.00 -10.73
CA ARG A 635 -34.11 22.09 -11.68
C ARG A 635 -35.62 22.28 -11.84
N PHE A 636 -36.04 23.54 -11.95
CA PHE A 636 -37.38 23.84 -12.44
C PHE A 636 -37.54 23.38 -13.91
N PRO A 637 -38.67 22.77 -14.28
CA PRO A 637 -38.97 22.52 -15.68
C PRO A 637 -39.08 23.84 -16.45
N ILE A 638 -38.48 23.90 -17.63
CA ILE A 638 -38.44 25.09 -18.48
C ILE A 638 -39.26 24.88 -19.76
N ASP A 639 -39.93 25.93 -20.22
CA ASP A 639 -40.85 25.90 -21.37
C ASP A 639 -40.77 27.22 -22.13
N VAL A 640 -40.53 27.16 -23.44
CA VAL A 640 -40.58 28.32 -24.33
C VAL A 640 -41.80 28.21 -25.26
N VAL A 641 -42.41 29.34 -25.59
CA VAL A 641 -43.55 29.39 -26.51
C VAL A 641 -43.09 30.05 -27.81
N PRO A 642 -42.78 29.27 -28.86
CA PRO A 642 -42.44 29.84 -30.15
C PRO A 642 -43.65 30.60 -30.73
N PRO A 643 -43.46 31.79 -31.32
CA PRO A 643 -44.58 32.59 -31.82
C PRO A 643 -45.35 31.82 -32.90
N ALA A 644 -46.67 31.73 -32.74
CA ALA A 644 -47.54 31.07 -33.70
C ALA A 644 -47.56 31.83 -35.04
N GLY A 645 -46.83 31.32 -36.04
CA GLY A 645 -47.11 31.60 -37.45
C GLY A 645 -46.42 32.78 -38.13
N VAL A 646 -45.31 33.34 -37.62
CA VAL A 646 -44.49 34.31 -38.40
C VAL A 646 -43.00 34.09 -38.18
N SER A 647 -42.28 33.80 -39.28
CA SER A 647 -40.81 33.74 -39.42
C SER A 647 -40.08 32.71 -38.54
N SER A 648 -39.16 31.94 -39.13
CA SER A 648 -38.28 30.96 -38.49
C SER A 648 -37.22 31.57 -37.56
N THR A 649 -37.49 32.74 -36.98
CA THR A 649 -36.57 33.50 -36.13
C THR A 649 -37.19 33.63 -34.73
N PRO A 650 -36.54 33.07 -33.70
CA PRO A 650 -36.97 33.20 -32.31
C PRO A 650 -37.18 34.67 -31.93
N ALA A 651 -38.25 34.97 -31.19
CA ALA A 651 -38.53 36.30 -30.68
C ALA A 651 -37.73 36.56 -29.40
N THR A 652 -36.40 36.57 -29.49
CA THR A 652 -35.45 36.73 -28.35
C THR A 652 -35.55 38.09 -27.65
N MET A 653 -36.44 38.97 -28.10
CA MET A 653 -36.76 40.23 -27.45
C MET A 653 -38.14 40.24 -26.78
N ASP A 654 -38.94 39.18 -26.98
CA ASP A 654 -40.30 39.07 -26.45
C ASP A 654 -40.28 38.23 -25.15
N PRO A 655 -40.62 38.81 -23.99
CA PRO A 655 -40.66 38.06 -22.73
C PRO A 655 -41.72 36.95 -22.72
N PHE A 656 -42.73 36.99 -23.61
CA PHE A 656 -43.74 35.93 -23.74
C PHE A 656 -43.19 34.68 -24.45
N TYR A 657 -42.03 34.77 -25.12
CA TYR A 657 -41.32 33.61 -25.64
C TYR A 657 -40.85 32.67 -24.51
N TYR A 658 -40.56 33.20 -23.32
CA TYR A 658 -40.10 32.41 -22.17
C TYR A 658 -41.27 32.20 -21.20
N ASN A 659 -41.96 31.07 -21.31
CA ASN A 659 -43.25 30.88 -20.63
C ASN A 659 -43.09 30.52 -19.15
N ARG A 660 -42.22 29.57 -18.82
CA ARG A 660 -42.04 29.05 -17.45
C ARG A 660 -40.59 28.62 -17.18
N GLY A 661 -40.18 28.73 -15.91
CA GLY A 661 -38.96 28.10 -15.39
C GLY A 661 -37.67 28.91 -15.60
N PHE A 662 -37.79 30.10 -16.19
CA PHE A 662 -36.69 31.01 -16.44
C PHE A 662 -36.74 32.20 -15.48
N ALA A 663 -35.57 32.58 -14.96
CA ALA A 663 -35.35 33.91 -14.42
C ALA A 663 -34.83 34.82 -15.55
N GLY A 664 -35.05 36.12 -15.40
CA GLY A 664 -34.62 37.15 -16.34
C GLY A 664 -35.72 37.61 -17.30
N ARG A 665 -36.99 37.41 -16.93
CA ARG A 665 -38.14 37.88 -17.72
C ARG A 665 -38.58 39.24 -17.27
N ASN A 666 -38.79 39.48 -15.97
CA ASN A 666 -39.41 40.72 -15.48
C ASN A 666 -38.46 41.58 -14.65
N ALA A 667 -38.15 42.78 -15.16
CA ALA A 667 -37.50 43.81 -14.36
C ALA A 667 -38.53 44.50 -13.48
N THR A 668 -38.37 44.43 -12.16
CA THR A 668 -39.00 45.34 -11.21
C THR A 668 -38.37 45.15 -9.85
N THR A 669 -38.11 46.28 -9.20
CA THR A 669 -37.81 46.36 -7.78
C THR A 669 -39.06 46.93 -7.13
N GLY A 670 -39.51 46.31 -6.04
CA GLY A 670 -40.73 46.73 -5.38
C GLY A 670 -40.61 46.61 -3.87
N ASP A 671 -41.47 47.35 -3.17
CA ASP A 671 -41.26 47.67 -1.75
C ASP A 671 -41.34 46.46 -0.80
N ASP A 672 -41.90 45.33 -1.26
CA ASP A 672 -42.19 44.17 -0.42
C ASP A 672 -41.71 42.84 -1.04
N PRO A 673 -40.50 42.37 -0.69
CA PRO A 673 -39.90 41.15 -1.27
C PRO A 673 -40.68 39.85 -0.99
N THR A 674 -41.63 39.87 -0.06
CA THR A 674 -42.46 38.71 0.30
C THR A 674 -43.80 38.69 -0.45
N ASP A 675 -44.01 39.58 -1.42
CA ASP A 675 -45.24 39.66 -2.22
C ASP A 675 -44.87 39.93 -3.69
N PRO A 676 -44.79 38.89 -4.54
CA PRO A 676 -44.40 39.02 -5.95
C PRO A 676 -45.23 40.01 -6.75
N ALA A 677 -46.51 40.19 -6.40
CA ALA A 677 -47.37 41.16 -7.06
C ALA A 677 -46.95 42.61 -6.78
N ARG A 678 -46.13 42.81 -5.74
CA ARG A 678 -45.62 44.12 -5.32
C ARG A 678 -44.11 44.26 -5.53
N SER A 679 -43.32 43.21 -5.30
CA SER A 679 -41.86 43.23 -5.49
C SER A 679 -41.46 43.20 -6.95
N GLY A 680 -42.24 42.56 -7.81
CA GLY A 680 -41.82 42.26 -9.17
C GLY A 680 -40.88 41.07 -9.23
N GLY A 681 -39.98 41.04 -10.22
CA GLY A 681 -39.10 39.90 -10.47
C GLY A 681 -39.81 38.67 -11.02
N ASP A 682 -39.08 37.56 -11.10
CA ASP A 682 -39.60 36.27 -11.55
C ASP A 682 -39.87 35.35 -10.36
N ALA A 683 -41.14 35.01 -10.19
CA ALA A 683 -41.62 34.20 -9.08
C ALA A 683 -41.62 32.71 -9.43
N PHE A 684 -41.29 31.88 -8.44
CA PHE A 684 -41.19 30.44 -8.55
C PHE A 684 -41.90 29.74 -7.39
N ASP A 685 -42.89 28.94 -7.75
CA ASP A 685 -43.67 28.02 -6.93
C ASP A 685 -43.00 26.63 -6.89
N LEU A 686 -42.54 26.21 -5.72
CA LEU A 686 -41.81 24.96 -5.52
C LEU A 686 -42.69 23.72 -5.74
N ASP A 687 -44.03 23.83 -5.68
CA ASP A 687 -44.95 22.72 -6.04
C ASP A 687 -44.84 22.36 -7.53
N ARG A 688 -44.20 23.21 -8.34
CA ARG A 688 -43.93 22.94 -9.76
C ARG A 688 -42.68 22.11 -10.00
N LEU A 689 -41.92 21.76 -8.96
CA LEU A 689 -40.75 20.89 -9.08
C LEU A 689 -41.18 19.42 -9.24
N PRO A 690 -40.41 18.61 -9.99
CA PRO A 690 -40.70 17.19 -10.19
C PRO A 690 -40.29 16.33 -8.98
N VAL A 691 -40.62 16.76 -7.76
CA VAL A 691 -40.25 16.10 -6.50
C VAL A 691 -41.39 16.14 -5.49
N SER A 692 -41.38 15.20 -4.55
CA SER A 692 -42.34 15.15 -3.44
C SER A 692 -41.60 15.07 -2.10
N GLY A 693 -42.17 15.64 -1.04
CA GLY A 693 -41.66 15.48 0.33
C GLY A 693 -40.61 16.50 0.76
N LEU A 694 -40.32 17.53 -0.04
CA LEU A 694 -39.64 18.73 0.41
C LEU A 694 -40.67 19.69 1.03
N SER A 695 -40.31 20.30 2.16
CA SER A 695 -41.11 21.35 2.83
C SER A 695 -40.40 22.70 2.87
N TRP A 696 -39.10 22.72 2.56
CA TRP A 696 -38.30 23.93 2.44
C TRP A 696 -37.04 23.64 1.61
N ILE A 697 -36.37 24.69 1.13
CA ILE A 697 -35.05 24.62 0.49
C ILE A 697 -34.08 25.58 1.17
N ARG A 698 -32.78 25.33 0.95
CA ARG A 698 -31.69 26.14 1.51
C ARG A 698 -30.86 26.87 0.45
N TYR A 699 -30.77 26.30 -0.75
CA TYR A 699 -29.92 26.81 -1.81
C TYR A 699 -30.70 27.09 -3.08
N VAL A 700 -30.29 28.14 -3.78
CA VAL A 700 -30.74 28.47 -5.13
C VAL A 700 -29.52 28.57 -6.02
N ARG A 701 -29.52 27.87 -7.15
CA ARG A 701 -28.52 27.96 -8.21
C ARG A 701 -29.14 28.59 -9.43
N LEU A 702 -28.46 29.62 -9.93
CA LEU A 702 -28.77 30.28 -11.20
C LEU A 702 -27.64 29.98 -12.17
N GLN A 703 -28.02 29.61 -13.39
CA GLN A 703 -27.09 29.28 -14.45
C GLN A 703 -27.56 30.02 -15.70
N SER A 704 -26.74 30.95 -16.19
CA SER A 704 -27.03 31.58 -17.49
C SER A 704 -27.06 30.51 -18.56
N THR A 705 -28.04 30.61 -19.46
CA THR A 705 -28.31 29.59 -20.47
C THR A 705 -27.28 29.57 -21.59
N GLY A 706 -26.74 30.73 -21.99
CA GLY A 706 -26.05 30.82 -23.28
C GLY A 706 -26.98 30.65 -24.47
N HIS A 707 -26.52 31.00 -25.67
CA HIS A 707 -27.35 30.93 -26.88
C HIS A 707 -27.45 29.50 -27.37
N SER A 708 -28.66 28.95 -27.49
CA SER A 708 -28.94 27.62 -28.07
C SER A 708 -28.28 26.42 -27.36
N ALA A 709 -27.72 26.61 -26.16
CA ALA A 709 -27.07 25.52 -25.41
C ALA A 709 -28.07 24.65 -24.63
N TRP A 710 -29.25 25.19 -24.31
CA TRP A 710 -30.32 24.47 -23.62
C TRP A 710 -31.48 24.21 -24.58
N ARG A 711 -32.21 23.13 -24.30
CA ARG A 711 -33.52 22.84 -24.91
C ARG A 711 -34.58 22.84 -23.83
N ASP A 712 -35.77 23.28 -24.19
CA ASP A 712 -36.89 23.25 -23.27
C ASP A 712 -37.38 21.82 -22.99
N ASP A 713 -38.19 21.68 -21.94
CA ASP A 713 -38.65 20.36 -21.46
C ASP A 713 -39.97 19.92 -22.11
N VAL A 714 -40.58 20.77 -22.94
CA VAL A 714 -41.91 20.54 -23.54
C VAL A 714 -41.81 20.24 -25.03
N GLY A 715 -41.25 21.15 -25.82
CA GLY A 715 -41.12 21.03 -27.28
C GLY A 715 -39.76 20.49 -27.75
N GLY A 716 -38.76 20.51 -26.88
CA GLY A 716 -37.35 20.36 -27.24
C GLY A 716 -36.79 21.57 -27.98
N ASP A 717 -37.46 22.72 -27.90
CA ASP A 717 -37.12 23.93 -28.62
C ASP A 717 -35.85 24.57 -28.02
N PRO A 718 -34.95 25.14 -28.85
CA PRO A 718 -33.74 25.78 -28.35
C PRO A 718 -34.10 27.00 -27.49
N VAL A 719 -33.44 27.10 -26.35
CA VAL A 719 -33.47 28.30 -25.51
C VAL A 719 -32.45 29.27 -26.07
N GLU A 720 -32.94 30.41 -26.51
CA GLU A 720 -32.11 31.42 -27.15
C GLU A 720 -31.71 32.49 -26.14
N HIS A 721 -30.48 32.99 -26.27
CA HIS A 721 -29.95 34.10 -25.51
C HIS A 721 -29.64 35.25 -26.47
N ILE A 722 -29.87 36.51 -26.06
CA ILE A 722 -29.59 37.63 -26.95
C ILE A 722 -28.08 37.83 -27.17
N ALA A 723 -27.72 38.21 -28.39
CA ALA A 723 -26.35 38.47 -28.83
C ALA A 723 -26.09 39.97 -28.93
N ASP A 724 -25.97 40.65 -27.79
CA ASP A 724 -25.56 42.06 -27.76
C ASP A 724 -24.30 42.26 -26.90
N PHE A 725 -23.52 43.30 -27.19
CA PHE A 725 -22.36 43.76 -26.41
C PHE A 725 -21.34 42.69 -25.94
N GLY A 726 -21.20 41.59 -26.68
CA GLY A 726 -20.26 40.49 -26.36
C GLY A 726 -20.83 39.38 -25.47
N ALA A 727 -22.16 39.37 -25.22
CA ALA A 727 -22.87 38.34 -24.46
C ALA A 727 -22.56 36.91 -24.90
N LEU A 728 -22.35 36.66 -26.20
CA LEU A 728 -22.08 35.31 -26.73
C LEU A 728 -20.59 34.97 -26.89
N SER A 729 -19.71 35.97 -26.90
CA SER A 729 -18.26 35.74 -26.96
C SER A 729 -17.65 35.54 -25.56
N GLY A 730 -18.47 35.65 -24.51
CA GLY A 730 -18.05 35.60 -23.11
C GLY A 730 -17.26 36.82 -22.65
N SER A 731 -17.08 37.84 -23.50
CA SER A 731 -16.27 39.04 -23.24
C SER A 731 -17.17 40.24 -22.94
N GLY A 732 -16.93 40.99 -21.85
CA GLY A 732 -17.69 42.21 -21.54
C GLY A 732 -18.28 42.22 -20.14
N GLY A 733 -19.49 42.75 -19.97
CA GLY A 733 -20.27 42.68 -18.73
C GLY A 733 -21.72 42.25 -18.99
N SER A 734 -21.95 41.43 -20.02
CA SER A 734 -23.28 41.10 -20.56
C SER A 734 -23.61 39.62 -20.30
N GLY A 735 -24.87 39.33 -19.97
CA GLY A 735 -25.41 38.03 -19.56
C GLY A 735 -26.19 38.16 -18.25
N PHE A 736 -27.05 37.19 -17.91
CA PHE A 736 -27.97 37.25 -16.76
C PHE A 736 -27.45 38.08 -15.56
N ASP A 737 -28.09 39.23 -15.33
CA ASP A 737 -27.64 40.28 -14.41
C ASP A 737 -28.40 40.23 -13.08
N LEU A 738 -27.92 39.37 -12.19
CA LEU A 738 -28.54 39.12 -10.90
C LEU A 738 -28.45 40.34 -9.98
N ASP A 739 -29.59 40.69 -9.37
CA ASP A 739 -29.71 41.73 -8.35
C ASP A 739 -29.99 41.11 -6.97
N ALA A 740 -30.95 40.19 -6.89
CA ALA A 740 -31.28 39.53 -5.62
C ALA A 740 -32.06 38.22 -5.80
N VAL A 741 -32.11 37.42 -4.74
CA VAL A 741 -33.07 36.32 -4.59
C VAL A 741 -33.73 36.44 -3.23
N ALA A 742 -35.06 36.35 -3.17
CA ALA A 742 -35.83 36.44 -1.94
C ALA A 742 -36.80 35.27 -1.76
N ALA A 743 -36.99 34.85 -0.51
CA ALA A 743 -38.06 33.98 -0.05
C ALA A 743 -39.37 34.76 0.09
N ILE A 744 -40.46 34.19 -0.41
CA ILE A 744 -41.82 34.74 -0.30
C ILE A 744 -42.46 34.32 1.01
N HIS A 745 -42.22 33.07 1.43
CA HIS A 745 -42.62 32.54 2.74
C HIS A 745 -41.38 32.37 3.64
N PRO A 746 -40.68 33.49 3.96
CA PRO A 746 -39.45 33.46 4.73
C PRO A 746 -39.66 32.77 6.07
#